data_AF-A0A9W8MN02-F1
#
_entry.id   AF-A0A9W8MN02-F1
#
_cell.length_a   1.000
_cell.length_b   1.000
_cell.length_c   1.000
_cell.angle_alpha   90.00
_cell.angle_beta   90.00
_cell.angle_gamma   90.00
#
_symmetry.space_group_name_H-M   'P 1'
#
loop_
_entity.id
_entity.type
_entity.pdbx_description
1 polymer ?
#
loop_
_entity_poly.entity_id
_entity_poly.type
_entity_poly.pdbx_seq_one_letter_code
_entity_poly.pdbx_strand_id
1 'polypeptide(L)'
;MNSFELGEWFINAGSQLSVAGLQQLVNLAQNPGFVEDIGAADWPKVLKSLGSDEGTPSNDGSDQWIDDDGWKVTPVSITVPIAKVMETRTVGSLYHRSIVSVVRNKISSSPNMRFFHYDPFEVLWQPDPNAPPMRVHSELYNSEAFLNAHRELQDSPPPPGCSRPRVVAGLMFWSDETHLATFSSQRLWPCYMCFGNESKYRRSKSSLNLCHHVAYFEKPSDEFKEFVTSKFQGRLPPKSFLAHCKMEMFHAQWEILLDDELLDAIQNGIVIMCQDGVERRFYIRIFTYSADYPEKVLIATIRNLGDCPCPRCLAKKEQLDQLGTAADILIRETNTRRDDDARRKLVEDAILKIQTQGVALSGKIVGKILKPQSLQPNAFSKRLRTAKFDIFSALTVDLLHEFELGVWKALFIHLLRVLEASQKHDVLVHELDKQYRLVPAFGKTIRRFSLNVSEMKKKAAQDYKDLLQCAIPVFDNLLPNKKHGRAVVSILYKCAKWHALAKLRTHTDATLQLFETETIELGEEFHKFIETVCTEIQTKELATEVAARQRREQRKLLKESKAAKQATKDGDATAPKTPSLDKSTSHLLRLISVDGNLKGYIRSNCLPINVLALGLGASCLSQQVCCQDNYYNGLINVGCFPINVSL
;
A
#
# COMPACT_ATOMS: atom_id res chain seq x y z
N MET A 1 -32.38 -0.82 40.78
CA MET A 1 -32.13 -1.21 39.39
C MET A 1 -32.63 -2.63 39.23
N ASN A 2 -33.60 -2.87 38.36
CA ASN A 2 -34.05 -4.23 38.04
C ASN A 2 -33.24 -4.78 36.84
N SER A 3 -33.27 -6.11 36.63
CA SER A 3 -32.51 -6.76 35.56
C SER A 3 -32.92 -6.29 34.15
N PHE A 4 -34.12 -5.73 34.00
CA PHE A 4 -34.65 -5.23 32.74
C PHE A 4 -34.02 -3.89 32.36
N GLU A 5 -33.95 -2.94 33.30
CA GLU A 5 -33.29 -1.63 33.09
C GLU A 5 -31.80 -1.77 32.78
N LEU A 6 -31.11 -2.71 33.45
CA LEU A 6 -29.71 -3.02 33.15
C LEU A 6 -29.54 -3.64 31.76
N GLY A 7 -30.46 -4.52 31.36
CA GLY A 7 -30.49 -5.12 30.03
C GLY A 7 -30.77 -4.09 28.94
N GLU A 8 -31.69 -3.18 29.17
CA GLU A 8 -32.01 -2.08 28.26
C GLU A 8 -30.83 -1.11 28.10
N TRP A 9 -30.17 -0.72 29.18
CA TRP A 9 -28.93 0.07 29.12
C TRP A 9 -27.84 -0.63 28.30
N PHE A 10 -27.62 -1.93 28.53
CA PHE A 10 -26.63 -2.71 27.79
C PHE A 10 -26.94 -2.78 26.29
N ILE A 11 -28.20 -3.00 25.92
CA ILE A 11 -28.64 -3.02 24.52
C ILE A 11 -28.47 -1.65 23.86
N ASN A 12 -28.82 -0.58 24.57
CA ASN A 12 -28.76 0.79 24.06
C ASN A 12 -27.32 1.32 23.91
N ALA A 13 -26.37 0.79 24.68
CA ALA A 13 -24.94 1.14 24.56
C ALA A 13 -24.26 0.55 23.30
N GLY A 14 -24.92 -0.36 22.58
CA GLY A 14 -24.43 -0.91 21.32
C GLY A 14 -23.19 -1.81 21.46
N SER A 15 -22.38 -1.89 20.41
CA SER A 15 -21.23 -2.81 20.33
C SER A 15 -20.04 -2.47 21.24
N GLN A 16 -20.13 -1.40 22.03
CA GLN A 16 -19.06 -0.93 22.92
C GLN A 16 -18.96 -1.74 24.21
N LEU A 17 -20.02 -2.46 24.60
CA LEU A 17 -20.03 -3.31 25.80
C LEU A 17 -20.02 -4.79 25.41
N SER A 18 -19.14 -5.56 26.04
CA SER A 18 -19.13 -7.01 25.87
C SER A 18 -20.04 -7.69 26.89
N VAL A 19 -20.61 -8.84 26.52
CA VAL A 19 -21.40 -9.68 27.45
C VAL A 19 -20.57 -10.09 28.67
N ALA A 20 -19.26 -10.33 28.49
CA ALA A 20 -18.34 -10.61 29.58
C ALA A 20 -18.18 -9.41 30.53
N GLY A 21 -18.11 -8.19 29.98
CA GLY A 21 -18.07 -6.95 30.77
C GLY A 21 -19.37 -6.71 31.54
N LEU A 22 -20.53 -6.98 30.93
CA LEU A 22 -21.81 -6.93 31.62
C LEU A 22 -21.85 -7.91 32.81
N GLN A 23 -21.37 -9.15 32.61
CA GLN A 23 -21.34 -10.14 33.68
C GLN A 23 -20.40 -9.72 34.82
N GLN A 24 -19.26 -9.10 34.52
CA GLN A 24 -18.38 -8.54 35.54
C GLN A 24 -19.04 -7.40 36.33
N LEU A 25 -19.77 -6.50 35.66
CA LEU A 25 -20.52 -5.44 36.31
C LEU A 25 -21.60 -5.99 37.25
N VAL A 26 -22.34 -7.02 36.80
CA VAL A 26 -23.33 -7.71 37.65
C VAL A 26 -22.68 -8.30 38.90
N ASN A 27 -21.50 -8.92 38.77
CA ASN A 27 -20.79 -9.48 39.92
C ASN A 27 -20.29 -8.39 40.87
N LEU A 28 -19.78 -7.27 40.34
CA LEU A 28 -19.35 -6.13 41.15
C LEU A 28 -20.53 -5.51 41.92
N ALA A 29 -21.69 -5.42 41.26
CA ALA A 29 -22.91 -4.87 41.86
C ALA A 29 -23.50 -5.70 43.00
N GLN A 30 -23.04 -6.95 43.18
CA GLN A 30 -23.41 -7.81 44.28
C GLN A 30 -22.53 -7.63 45.53
N ASN A 31 -21.47 -6.82 45.45
CA ASN A 31 -20.60 -6.57 46.59
C ASN A 31 -21.29 -5.68 47.63
N PRO A 32 -21.16 -5.98 48.95
CA PRO A 32 -21.70 -5.14 50.01
C PRO A 32 -21.12 -3.72 49.94
N GLY A 33 -21.99 -2.70 49.98
CA GLY A 33 -21.57 -1.29 49.93
C GLY A 33 -21.40 -0.71 48.52
N PHE A 34 -21.53 -1.51 47.46
CA PHE A 34 -21.33 -1.05 46.09
C PHE A 34 -22.31 0.07 45.69
N VAL A 35 -23.59 -0.05 46.08
CA VAL A 35 -24.62 0.92 45.71
C VAL A 35 -24.38 2.26 46.40
N GLU A 36 -23.99 2.22 47.67
CA GLU A 36 -23.69 3.40 48.47
C GLU A 36 -22.42 4.10 47.97
N ASP A 37 -21.37 3.34 47.62
CA ASP A 37 -20.10 3.86 47.11
C ASP A 37 -20.26 4.48 45.71
N ILE A 38 -20.89 3.75 44.77
CA ILE A 38 -21.17 4.24 43.41
C ILE A 38 -22.10 5.45 43.41
N GLY A 39 -23.08 5.48 44.32
CA GLY A 39 -24.03 6.59 44.46
C GLY A 39 -23.42 7.85 45.06
N ALA A 40 -22.37 7.72 45.87
CA ALA A 40 -21.63 8.84 46.47
C ALA A 40 -20.51 9.38 45.57
N ALA A 41 -20.10 8.61 44.55
CA ALA A 41 -19.03 8.99 43.63
C ALA A 41 -19.45 10.11 42.66
N ASP A 42 -18.65 11.18 42.61
CA ASP A 42 -18.75 12.25 41.61
C ASP A 42 -18.09 11.77 40.31
N TRP A 43 -18.82 10.96 39.54
CA TRP A 43 -18.33 10.34 38.30
C TRP A 43 -17.73 11.34 37.31
N PRO A 44 -18.34 12.51 37.03
CA PRO A 44 -17.71 13.51 36.16
C PRO A 44 -16.34 13.96 36.67
N LYS A 45 -16.19 14.20 37.98
CA LYS A 45 -14.91 14.62 38.57
C LYS A 45 -13.88 13.49 38.60
N VAL A 46 -14.31 12.27 38.93
CA VAL A 46 -13.46 11.07 38.94
C VAL A 46 -12.94 10.76 37.53
N LEU A 47 -13.81 10.75 36.53
CA LEU A 47 -13.42 10.51 35.13
C LEU A 47 -12.55 11.64 34.58
N LYS A 48 -12.82 12.90 34.95
CA LYS A 48 -11.96 14.04 34.60
C LYS A 48 -10.57 13.95 35.26
N SER A 49 -10.47 13.43 36.48
CA SER A 49 -9.18 13.18 37.14
C SER A 49 -8.42 11.98 36.56
N LEU A 50 -9.13 10.99 35.99
CA LEU A 50 -8.51 9.86 35.29
C LEU A 50 -8.02 10.23 33.88
N GLY A 51 -8.62 11.25 33.25
CA GLY A 51 -8.24 11.79 31.94
C GLY A 51 -7.24 12.95 31.97
N SER A 52 -6.73 13.35 33.15
CA SER A 52 -5.71 14.40 33.28
C SER A 52 -4.32 13.80 33.49
N ASP A 53 -3.73 13.28 32.42
CA ASP A 53 -2.28 13.37 32.29
C ASP A 53 -1.91 14.86 32.18
N GLU A 54 -0.84 15.28 32.87
CA GLU A 54 -0.34 16.66 32.89
C GLU A 54 -0.06 17.19 31.46
N GLY A 55 -1.05 17.83 30.84
CA GLY A 55 -0.87 18.44 29.53
C GLY A 55 -2.18 18.85 28.84
N THR A 56 -2.59 20.10 29.08
CA THR A 56 -3.64 20.90 28.40
C THR A 56 -5.12 20.58 28.69
N PRO A 57 -5.90 21.53 29.26
CA PRO A 57 -7.35 21.42 29.32
C PRO A 57 -7.98 21.85 27.98
N SER A 58 -8.73 20.96 27.33
CA SER A 58 -9.66 21.34 26.25
C SER A 58 -10.96 21.87 26.87
N ASN A 59 -11.34 23.08 26.46
CA ASN A 59 -12.48 23.82 26.98
C ASN A 59 -13.56 23.95 25.90
N ASP A 60 -13.90 22.85 25.22
CA ASP A 60 -14.98 22.83 24.23
C ASP A 60 -16.07 21.85 24.67
N GLY A 61 -17.27 22.38 24.84
CA GLY A 61 -18.47 21.71 25.34
C GLY A 61 -19.14 20.82 24.31
N SER A 62 -18.37 20.03 23.58
CA SER A 62 -18.89 18.94 22.76
C SER A 62 -18.69 17.61 23.50
N ASP A 63 -19.77 16.94 23.86
CA ASP A 63 -19.80 15.55 24.34
C ASP A 63 -19.34 14.58 23.23
N GLN A 64 -18.06 14.65 22.86
CA GLN A 64 -17.40 13.61 22.10
C GLN A 64 -16.85 12.60 23.10
N TRP A 65 -17.17 11.33 22.90
CA TRP A 65 -16.61 10.21 23.66
C TRP A 65 -15.08 10.39 23.75
N ILE A 66 -14.57 10.52 24.97
CA ILE A 66 -13.13 10.58 25.23
C ILE A 66 -12.59 9.19 24.95
N ASP A 67 -11.75 9.09 23.92
CA ASP A 67 -11.11 7.86 23.51
C ASP A 67 -9.91 7.63 24.45
N ASP A 68 -10.15 6.91 25.56
CA ASP A 68 -9.20 6.63 26.66
C ASP A 68 -7.89 5.91 26.21
N ASP A 69 -7.80 5.54 24.93
CA ASP A 69 -6.64 4.86 24.31
C ASP A 69 -5.51 5.82 23.85
N GLY A 70 -5.61 7.11 24.17
CA GLY A 70 -4.59 8.13 23.88
C GLY A 70 -4.54 8.59 22.41
N TRP A 71 -5.64 8.39 21.67
CA TRP A 71 -5.79 8.89 20.32
C TRP A 71 -6.08 10.40 20.30
N LYS A 72 -5.49 11.09 19.33
CA LYS A 72 -5.63 12.53 19.13
C LYS A 72 -5.69 12.88 17.65
N VAL A 73 -6.30 14.02 17.35
CA VAL A 73 -6.33 14.60 16.01
C VAL A 73 -5.38 15.80 15.97
N THR A 74 -4.45 15.81 15.02
CA THR A 74 -3.49 16.91 14.84
C THR A 74 -3.61 17.50 13.44
N PRO A 75 -3.81 18.82 13.29
CA PRO A 75 -3.79 19.47 11.97
C PRO A 75 -2.46 19.26 11.25
N VAL A 76 -2.51 18.90 9.97
CA VAL A 76 -1.32 18.66 9.14
C VAL A 76 -1.10 19.85 8.23
N SER A 77 0.06 20.50 8.34
CA SER A 77 0.46 21.60 7.48
C SER A 77 1.60 21.22 6.55
N ILE A 78 1.54 21.69 5.30
CA ILE A 78 2.63 21.54 4.32
C ILE A 78 3.04 22.91 3.78
N THR A 79 4.30 23.04 3.38
CA THR A 79 4.83 24.25 2.75
C THR A 79 5.09 23.99 1.27
N VAL A 80 4.31 24.61 0.39
CA VAL A 80 4.38 24.35 -1.06
C VAL A 80 4.52 25.63 -1.89
N PRO A 81 5.19 25.57 -3.06
CA PRO A 81 5.35 26.74 -3.92
C PRO A 81 4.07 27.03 -4.71
N ILE A 82 3.38 28.13 -4.37
CA ILE A 82 2.20 28.62 -5.07
C ILE A 82 2.55 29.95 -5.74
N ALA A 83 2.40 30.03 -7.07
CA ALA A 83 2.71 31.24 -7.85
C ALA A 83 4.13 31.84 -7.57
N LYS A 84 5.13 30.97 -7.35
CA LYS A 84 6.53 31.31 -7.00
C LYS A 84 6.76 31.85 -5.57
N VAL A 85 5.75 31.77 -4.71
CA VAL A 85 5.87 32.07 -3.26
C VAL A 85 5.69 30.77 -2.48
N MET A 86 6.48 30.56 -1.44
CA MET A 86 6.26 29.44 -0.51
C MET A 86 5.12 29.80 0.43
N GLU A 87 4.10 28.95 0.47
CA GLU A 87 2.95 29.15 1.34
C GLU A 87 2.77 27.91 2.22
N THR A 88 2.70 28.11 3.54
CA THR A 88 2.35 27.06 4.49
C THR A 88 0.85 27.04 4.70
N ARG A 89 0.24 25.87 4.55
CA ARG A 89 -1.20 25.68 4.73
C ARG A 89 -1.49 24.37 5.42
N THR A 90 -2.53 24.38 6.25
CA THR A 90 -3.18 23.16 6.75
C THR A 90 -3.92 22.50 5.60
N VAL A 91 -3.65 21.22 5.36
CA VAL A 91 -4.16 20.45 4.19
C VAL A 91 -4.97 19.22 4.57
N GLY A 92 -5.13 18.98 5.87
CA GLY A 92 -5.87 17.87 6.45
C GLY A 92 -5.56 17.75 7.93
N SER A 93 -5.95 16.64 8.53
CA SER A 93 -5.57 16.27 9.89
C SER A 93 -4.99 14.86 9.92
N LEU A 94 -4.38 14.51 11.03
CA LEU A 94 -3.86 13.18 11.30
C LEU A 94 -4.56 12.69 12.57
N TYR A 95 -5.21 11.53 12.48
CA TYR A 95 -5.69 10.80 13.65
C TYR A 95 -4.64 9.77 14.06
N HIS A 96 -4.05 9.95 15.24
CA HIS A 96 -2.87 9.19 15.69
C HIS A 96 -2.77 9.11 17.22
N ARG A 97 -1.82 8.32 17.71
CA ARG A 97 -1.44 8.26 19.13
C ARG A 97 0.07 8.21 19.29
N SER A 98 0.58 8.60 20.46
CA SER A 98 2.03 8.61 20.72
C SER A 98 2.62 7.19 20.63
N ILE A 99 3.67 7.05 19.81
CA ILE A 99 4.44 5.81 19.71
C ILE A 99 5.05 5.46 21.08
N VAL A 100 5.55 6.46 21.80
CA VAL A 100 6.14 6.27 23.13
C VAL A 100 5.10 5.80 24.13
N SER A 101 3.87 6.34 24.10
CA SER A 101 2.76 5.86 24.93
C SER A 101 2.41 4.40 24.63
N VAL A 102 2.39 3.99 23.35
CA VAL A 102 2.18 2.58 22.98
C VAL A 102 3.31 1.69 23.53
N VAL A 103 4.56 2.15 23.48
CA VAL A 103 5.71 1.43 24.06
C VAL A 103 5.59 1.30 25.59
N ARG A 104 5.25 2.39 26.29
CA ARG A 104 5.02 2.37 27.75
C ARG A 104 3.91 1.40 28.12
N ASN A 105 2.75 1.51 27.47
CA ASN A 105 1.61 0.61 27.73
C ASN A 105 1.98 -0.85 27.47
N LYS A 106 2.66 -1.13 26.35
CA LYS A 106 3.12 -2.49 26.04
C LYS A 106 4.02 -3.06 27.14
N ILE A 107 5.00 -2.29 27.61
CA ILE A 107 6.02 -2.78 28.55
C ILE A 107 5.47 -2.87 29.98
N SER A 108 4.69 -1.89 30.42
CA SER A 108 4.13 -1.84 31.78
C SER A 108 2.92 -2.77 31.96
N SER A 109 2.02 -2.83 30.97
CA SER A 109 0.68 -3.39 31.14
C SER A 109 0.50 -4.77 30.49
N SER A 110 1.43 -5.23 29.64
CA SER A 110 1.23 -6.50 28.93
C SER A 110 1.55 -7.71 29.82
N PRO A 111 0.59 -8.62 30.11
CA PRO A 111 0.86 -9.87 30.84
C PRO A 111 1.76 -10.84 30.07
N ASN A 112 2.15 -10.48 28.84
CA ASN A 112 2.95 -11.28 27.93
C ASN A 112 4.42 -10.85 27.87
N MET A 113 4.90 -10.01 28.79
CA MET A 113 6.31 -9.58 28.81
C MET A 113 7.32 -10.73 28.95
N ARG A 114 6.90 -11.89 29.48
CA ARG A 114 7.72 -13.13 29.44
C ARG A 114 8.14 -13.60 28.04
N PHE A 115 7.44 -13.15 26.99
CA PHE A 115 7.75 -13.47 25.58
C PHE A 115 8.47 -12.33 24.84
N PHE A 116 8.77 -11.24 25.56
CA PHE A 116 9.52 -10.11 25.06
C PHE A 116 11.01 -10.36 25.29
N HIS A 117 11.81 -10.37 24.23
CA HIS A 117 13.25 -10.58 24.33
C HIS A 117 13.95 -9.26 24.63
N TYR A 118 14.52 -9.14 25.84
CA TYR A 118 15.31 -7.97 26.24
C TYR A 118 16.72 -8.01 25.63
N ASP A 119 17.34 -9.18 25.68
CA ASP A 119 18.68 -9.42 25.16
C ASP A 119 18.64 -10.19 23.85
N PRO A 120 19.37 -9.74 22.82
CA PRO A 120 19.52 -10.49 21.59
C PRO A 120 20.51 -11.64 21.76
N PHE A 121 20.41 -12.64 20.89
CA PHE A 121 21.29 -13.79 20.89
C PHE A 121 21.44 -14.36 19.48
N GLU A 122 22.55 -15.04 19.26
CA GLU A 122 22.76 -15.83 18.04
C GLU A 122 22.09 -17.19 18.17
N VAL A 123 21.55 -17.69 17.07
CA VAL A 123 21.05 -19.07 17.00
C VAL A 123 21.96 -19.84 16.08
N LEU A 124 22.58 -20.89 16.61
CA LEU A 124 23.46 -21.77 15.87
C LEU A 124 22.82 -23.15 15.71
N TRP A 125 22.99 -23.76 14.55
CA TRP A 125 22.54 -25.12 14.27
C TRP A 125 23.74 -25.99 13.89
N GLN A 126 23.93 -27.09 14.60
CA GLN A 126 25.01 -28.04 14.37
C GLN A 126 24.43 -29.46 14.33
N PRO A 127 23.99 -29.95 13.14
CA PRO A 127 23.39 -31.28 13.01
C PRO A 127 24.42 -32.40 13.09
N ASP A 128 25.64 -32.15 12.59
CA ASP A 128 26.77 -33.06 12.68
C ASP A 128 27.79 -32.46 13.67
N PRO A 129 28.09 -33.12 14.80
CA PRO A 129 29.10 -32.66 15.75
C PRO A 129 30.50 -32.45 15.14
N ASN A 130 30.80 -33.08 14.00
CA ASN A 130 32.06 -32.94 13.30
C ASN A 130 32.09 -31.76 12.31
N ALA A 131 30.92 -31.18 12.01
CA ALA A 131 30.80 -30.00 11.15
C ALA A 131 30.74 -28.72 12.00
N PRO A 132 31.23 -27.58 11.49
CA PRO A 132 31.09 -26.31 12.19
C PRO A 132 29.60 -25.92 12.34
N PRO A 133 29.20 -25.30 13.46
CA PRO A 133 27.85 -24.76 13.61
C PRO A 133 27.58 -23.69 12.56
N MET A 134 26.36 -23.67 12.02
CA MET A 134 25.92 -22.64 11.05
C MET A 134 24.95 -21.65 11.69
N ARG A 135 25.00 -20.39 11.24
CA ARG A 135 24.11 -19.35 11.74
C ARG A 135 22.69 -19.57 11.24
N VAL A 136 21.72 -19.35 12.12
CA VAL A 136 20.28 -19.37 11.84
C VAL A 136 19.73 -17.95 11.93
N HIS A 137 19.04 -17.53 10.88
CA HIS A 137 18.41 -16.21 10.72
C HIS A 137 16.89 -16.38 10.73
N SER A 138 16.20 -15.87 11.74
CA SER A 138 14.75 -16.13 11.85
C SER A 138 13.93 -14.99 12.43
N GLU A 139 14.46 -14.21 13.37
CA GLU A 139 13.70 -13.20 14.11
C GLU A 139 14.50 -11.90 14.13
N LEU A 140 13.82 -10.77 14.40
CA LEU A 140 14.57 -9.51 14.44
C LEU A 140 15.56 -9.49 15.61
N TYR A 141 15.15 -9.93 16.80
CA TYR A 141 16.02 -9.98 17.99
C TYR A 141 17.19 -10.97 17.89
N ASN A 142 17.27 -11.82 16.86
CA ASN A 142 18.46 -12.66 16.60
C ASN A 142 19.21 -12.26 15.31
N SER A 143 18.74 -11.19 14.65
CA SER A 143 19.37 -10.64 13.47
C SER A 143 20.65 -9.88 13.82
N GLU A 144 21.56 -9.85 12.85
CA GLU A 144 22.82 -9.08 12.95
C GLU A 144 22.56 -7.59 13.21
N ALA A 145 21.52 -7.02 12.60
CA ALA A 145 21.14 -5.63 12.83
C ALA A 145 20.78 -5.36 14.30
N PHE A 146 20.03 -6.25 14.95
CA PHE A 146 19.61 -6.06 16.33
C PHE A 146 20.77 -6.30 17.30
N LEU A 147 21.61 -7.30 17.04
CA LEU A 147 22.84 -7.54 17.80
C LEU A 147 23.77 -6.34 17.76
N ASN A 148 23.97 -5.73 16.58
CA ASN A 148 24.79 -4.53 16.44
C ASN A 148 24.18 -3.33 17.16
N ALA A 149 22.87 -3.10 17.01
CA ALA A 149 22.19 -2.02 17.74
C ALA A 149 22.27 -2.18 19.26
N HIS A 150 22.20 -3.43 19.76
CA HIS A 150 22.37 -3.72 21.18
C HIS A 150 23.83 -3.52 21.61
N ARG A 151 24.81 -3.99 20.85
CA ARG A 151 26.24 -3.80 21.14
C ARG A 151 26.61 -2.32 21.19
N GLU A 152 26.21 -1.55 20.19
CA GLU A 152 26.41 -0.09 20.14
C GLU A 152 25.80 0.61 21.36
N LEU A 153 24.62 0.16 21.80
CA LEU A 153 24.00 0.67 23.01
C LEU A 153 24.80 0.32 24.26
N GLN A 154 25.27 -0.93 24.40
CA GLN A 154 26.04 -1.33 25.58
C GLN A 154 27.41 -0.64 25.64
N ASP A 155 28.06 -0.44 24.49
CA ASP A 155 29.38 0.20 24.40
C ASP A 155 29.30 1.73 24.58
N SER A 156 28.12 2.32 24.42
CA SER A 156 27.90 3.75 24.66
C SER A 156 27.99 4.12 26.15
N PRO A 157 28.40 5.36 26.50
CA PRO A 157 28.40 5.78 27.90
C PRO A 157 26.96 5.82 28.45
N PRO A 158 26.69 5.26 29.66
CA PRO A 158 25.37 5.37 30.27
C PRO A 158 25.08 6.83 30.68
N PRO A 159 23.80 7.23 30.76
CA PRO A 159 23.43 8.53 31.30
C PRO A 159 24.01 8.71 32.72
N PRO A 160 24.45 9.93 33.10
CA PRO A 160 25.03 10.18 34.41
C PRO A 160 24.14 9.68 35.56
N GLY A 161 24.71 8.89 36.46
CA GLY A 161 23.99 8.32 37.61
C GLY A 161 22.98 7.21 37.28
N CYS A 162 22.92 6.70 36.05
CA CYS A 162 22.01 5.63 35.66
C CYS A 162 22.71 4.26 35.65
N SER A 163 22.36 3.40 36.62
CA SER A 163 22.82 2.00 36.72
C SER A 163 21.81 0.98 36.17
N ARG A 164 20.71 1.44 35.55
CA ARG A 164 19.63 0.59 35.06
C ARG A 164 20.07 -0.26 33.86
N PRO A 165 19.59 -1.51 33.72
CA PRO A 165 19.77 -2.28 32.50
C PRO A 165 19.25 -1.51 31.28
N ARG A 166 20.06 -1.45 30.22
CA ARG A 166 19.72 -0.77 28.96
C ARG A 166 19.27 -1.80 27.94
N VAL A 167 18.09 -1.58 27.36
CA VAL A 167 17.44 -2.53 26.44
C VAL A 167 17.09 -1.84 25.13
N VAL A 168 17.25 -2.53 24.01
CA VAL A 168 16.74 -2.06 22.71
C VAL A 168 15.27 -2.45 22.56
N ALA A 169 14.40 -1.47 22.34
CA ALA A 169 13.03 -1.68 21.91
C ALA A 169 12.95 -1.53 20.38
N GLY A 170 12.94 -2.66 19.67
CA GLY A 170 12.92 -2.68 18.22
C GLY A 170 11.50 -2.49 17.67
N LEU A 171 11.31 -1.44 16.87
CA LEU A 171 10.04 -1.13 16.21
C LEU A 171 10.09 -1.52 14.73
N MET A 172 8.98 -2.07 14.26
CA MET A 172 8.74 -2.47 12.88
C MET A 172 7.44 -1.81 12.40
N PHE A 173 7.47 -1.14 11.25
CA PHE A 173 6.31 -0.45 10.69
C PHE A 173 5.79 -1.09 9.40
N TRP A 174 4.47 -0.99 9.22
CA TRP A 174 3.80 -1.25 7.95
C TRP A 174 2.78 -0.16 7.67
N SER A 175 2.53 0.11 6.42
CA SER A 175 1.39 0.91 6.00
C SER A 175 0.93 0.47 4.62
N ASP A 176 -0.39 0.50 4.44
CA ASP A 176 -1.03 0.06 3.19
C ASP A 176 -2.39 0.77 3.05
N GLU A 177 -2.60 1.47 1.94
CA GLU A 177 -3.90 2.11 1.65
C GLU A 177 -4.95 1.05 1.28
N THR A 178 -5.87 0.79 2.21
CA THR A 178 -6.89 -0.25 2.08
C THR A 178 -8.23 0.33 1.62
N HIS A 179 -8.86 -0.33 0.65
CA HIS A 179 -10.25 -0.06 0.28
C HIS A 179 -11.22 -0.71 1.28
N LEU A 180 -12.12 0.08 1.87
CA LEU A 180 -13.04 -0.41 2.91
C LEU A 180 -14.19 -1.26 2.37
N ALA A 181 -14.62 -1.00 1.13
CA ALA A 181 -15.64 -1.81 0.47
C ALA A 181 -15.47 -1.80 -1.06
N THR A 182 -15.88 -2.89 -1.70
CA THR A 182 -15.80 -3.05 -3.17
C THR A 182 -16.70 -2.07 -3.93
N PHE A 183 -17.78 -1.60 -3.30
CA PHE A 183 -18.75 -0.67 -3.88
C PHE A 183 -18.59 0.78 -3.39
N SER A 184 -17.65 1.05 -2.48
CA SER A 184 -17.38 2.37 -1.94
C SER A 184 -16.05 2.92 -2.43
N SER A 185 -15.97 4.24 -2.62
CA SER A 185 -14.72 4.94 -2.85
C SER A 185 -13.93 5.22 -1.56
N GLN A 186 -14.49 4.88 -0.40
CA GLN A 186 -13.87 5.11 0.91
C GLN A 186 -12.64 4.22 1.10
N ARG A 187 -11.61 4.82 1.69
CA ARG A 187 -10.30 4.21 1.90
C ARG A 187 -9.78 4.56 3.27
N LEU A 188 -9.00 3.66 3.84
CA LEU A 188 -8.31 3.85 5.10
C LEU A 188 -6.83 3.57 4.87
N TRP A 189 -5.96 4.39 5.47
CA TRP A 189 -4.53 4.23 5.33
C TRP A 189 -3.85 4.07 6.69
N PRO A 190 -4.00 2.90 7.32
CA PRO A 190 -3.43 2.65 8.64
C PRO A 190 -1.90 2.59 8.60
N CYS A 191 -1.29 3.10 9.66
CA CYS A 191 0.09 2.84 10.03
C CYS A 191 0.10 1.84 11.19
N TYR A 192 0.71 0.69 10.95
CA TYR A 192 0.87 -0.40 11.89
C TYR A 192 2.27 -0.39 12.50
N MET A 193 2.35 -0.74 13.78
CA MET A 193 3.59 -0.89 14.52
C MET A 193 3.60 -2.22 15.27
N CYS A 194 4.68 -2.99 15.12
CA CYS A 194 4.95 -4.18 15.94
C CYS A 194 6.30 -4.07 16.64
N PHE A 195 6.45 -4.86 17.71
CA PHE A 195 7.72 -5.04 18.40
C PHE A 195 8.53 -6.17 17.76
N GLY A 196 9.74 -5.86 17.37
CA GLY A 196 10.75 -6.79 16.89
C GLY A 196 11.31 -7.71 17.97
N ASN A 197 11.09 -7.36 19.25
CA ASN A 197 11.43 -8.16 20.43
C ASN A 197 10.50 -9.37 20.65
N GLU A 198 9.36 -9.44 19.96
CA GLU A 198 8.48 -10.62 19.99
C GLU A 198 8.73 -11.54 18.80
N SER A 199 8.38 -12.82 18.92
CA SER A 199 8.48 -13.74 17.78
C SER A 199 7.46 -13.41 16.70
N LYS A 200 7.86 -13.51 15.43
CA LYS A 200 6.96 -13.39 14.28
C LYS A 200 5.78 -14.36 14.36
N TYR A 201 5.95 -15.56 14.94
CA TYR A 201 4.87 -16.54 15.09
C TYR A 201 3.79 -16.08 16.06
N ARG A 202 4.13 -15.23 17.04
CA ARG A 202 3.17 -14.58 17.92
C ARG A 202 2.54 -13.40 17.22
N ARG A 203 3.34 -12.54 16.56
CA ARG A 203 2.83 -11.40 15.77
C ARG A 203 1.81 -11.83 14.70
N SER A 204 2.01 -12.98 14.07
CA SER A 204 1.08 -13.53 13.07
C SER A 204 -0.21 -14.14 13.65
N LYS A 205 -0.39 -14.18 14.97
CA LYS A 205 -1.64 -14.63 15.62
C LYS A 205 -2.49 -13.41 15.94
N SER A 206 -3.53 -13.17 15.14
CA SER A 206 -4.46 -12.05 15.33
C SER A 206 -5.08 -12.01 16.72
N SER A 207 -5.38 -13.18 17.31
CA SER A 207 -5.94 -13.28 18.66
C SER A 207 -5.06 -12.74 19.79
N LEU A 208 -3.77 -12.47 19.53
CA LEU A 208 -2.85 -11.91 20.52
C LEU A 208 -2.74 -10.38 20.47
N ASN A 209 -3.35 -9.72 19.47
CA ASN A 209 -3.37 -8.25 19.33
C ASN A 209 -1.98 -7.58 19.49
N LEU A 210 -0.94 -8.18 18.88
CA LEU A 210 0.46 -7.70 18.99
C LEU A 210 0.87 -6.68 17.92
N CYS A 211 -0.05 -6.34 17.02
CA CYS A 211 0.13 -5.33 16.00
C CYS A 211 -0.72 -4.12 16.41
N HIS A 212 -0.07 -2.97 16.59
CA HIS A 212 -0.70 -1.76 17.08
C HIS A 212 -0.94 -0.79 15.92
N HIS A 213 -2.14 -0.22 15.81
CA HIS A 213 -2.33 0.95 14.96
C HIS A 213 -1.72 2.15 15.68
N VAL A 214 -0.97 2.99 14.98
CA VAL A 214 -0.38 4.21 15.55
C VAL A 214 -0.89 5.48 14.86
N ALA A 215 -1.38 5.35 13.62
CA ALA A 215 -1.92 6.46 12.87
C ALA A 215 -2.84 5.98 11.74
N TYR A 216 -3.65 6.90 11.23
CA TYR A 216 -4.37 6.75 9.97
C TYR A 216 -4.02 7.93 9.07
N PHE A 217 -3.23 7.66 8.03
CA PHE A 217 -2.77 8.68 7.12
C PHE A 217 -3.90 9.20 6.23
N GLU A 218 -3.87 10.49 5.97
CA GLU A 218 -4.76 11.18 5.07
C GLU A 218 -4.03 11.66 3.81
N LYS A 219 -4.83 11.99 2.80
CA LYS A 219 -4.39 12.64 1.57
C LYS A 219 -4.85 14.09 1.57
N PRO A 220 -4.23 14.97 0.76
CA PRO A 220 -4.61 16.37 0.76
C PRO A 220 -6.10 16.51 0.47
N SER A 221 -6.78 17.28 1.32
CA SER A 221 -8.24 17.41 1.30
C SER A 221 -8.75 17.95 -0.04
N ASP A 222 -10.03 17.75 -0.33
CA ASP A 222 -10.61 18.29 -1.57
C ASP A 222 -10.65 19.82 -1.53
N GLU A 223 -10.83 20.43 -0.34
CA GLU A 223 -10.74 21.88 -0.13
C GLU A 223 -9.35 22.40 -0.48
N PHE A 224 -8.28 21.66 -0.15
CA PHE A 224 -6.93 22.04 -0.56
C PHE A 224 -6.78 22.01 -2.09
N LYS A 225 -7.36 21.02 -2.77
CA LYS A 225 -7.31 20.94 -4.25
C LYS A 225 -8.06 22.12 -4.89
N GLU A 226 -9.21 22.50 -4.34
CA GLU A 226 -9.97 23.66 -4.78
C GLU A 226 -9.20 24.96 -4.55
N PHE A 227 -8.61 25.12 -3.37
CA PHE A 227 -7.76 26.26 -3.03
C PHE A 227 -6.60 26.39 -4.03
N VAL A 228 -5.83 25.31 -4.26
CA VAL A 228 -4.73 25.34 -5.20
C VAL A 228 -5.26 25.72 -6.60
N THR A 229 -6.35 25.12 -7.05
CA THR A 229 -6.96 25.43 -8.36
C THR A 229 -7.34 26.92 -8.49
N SER A 230 -7.89 27.52 -7.42
CA SER A 230 -8.19 28.96 -7.40
C SER A 230 -6.95 29.84 -7.61
N LYS A 231 -5.80 29.43 -7.04
CA LYS A 231 -4.52 30.14 -7.16
C LYS A 231 -3.88 30.00 -8.55
N PHE A 232 -4.22 28.95 -9.29
CA PHE A 232 -3.81 28.75 -10.68
C PHE A 232 -4.80 29.37 -11.69
N GLN A 233 -5.53 30.43 -11.31
CA GLN A 233 -6.50 31.11 -12.18
C GLN A 233 -7.56 30.15 -12.75
N GLY A 234 -8.02 29.20 -11.93
CA GLY A 234 -8.99 28.18 -12.34
C GLY A 234 -8.42 27.04 -13.18
N ARG A 235 -7.12 27.05 -13.52
CA ARG A 235 -6.46 25.93 -14.21
C ARG A 235 -6.13 24.81 -13.22
N LEU A 236 -6.34 23.57 -13.65
CA LEU A 236 -5.98 22.40 -12.86
C LEU A 236 -4.47 22.39 -12.58
N PRO A 237 -4.04 22.17 -11.32
CA PRO A 237 -2.62 22.11 -10.98
C PRO A 237 -1.91 20.97 -11.73
N PRO A 238 -0.63 21.13 -12.10
CA PRO A 238 0.12 20.07 -12.73
C PRO A 238 0.10 18.79 -11.89
N LYS A 239 -0.02 17.61 -12.53
CA LYS A 239 0.00 16.33 -11.82
C LYS A 239 1.23 16.14 -10.94
N SER A 240 2.38 16.68 -11.37
CA SER A 240 3.62 16.61 -10.61
C SER A 240 3.59 17.48 -9.35
N PHE A 241 2.90 18.63 -9.38
CA PHE A 241 2.67 19.46 -8.21
C PHE A 241 1.78 18.74 -7.19
N LEU A 242 0.66 18.15 -7.63
CA LEU A 242 -0.22 17.37 -6.74
C LEU A 242 0.48 16.13 -6.18
N ALA A 243 1.34 15.47 -6.97
CA ALA A 243 2.15 14.35 -6.48
C ALA A 243 3.13 14.80 -5.39
N HIS A 244 3.76 15.96 -5.56
CA HIS A 244 4.60 16.55 -4.53
C HIS A 244 3.81 16.90 -3.27
N CYS A 245 2.65 17.55 -3.38
CA CYS A 245 1.81 17.85 -2.20
C CYS A 245 1.39 16.59 -1.43
N LYS A 246 1.10 15.49 -2.13
CA LYS A 246 0.80 14.19 -1.48
C LYS A 246 2.00 13.64 -0.72
N MET A 247 3.19 13.74 -1.30
CA MET A 247 4.44 13.31 -0.66
C MET A 247 4.76 14.19 0.55
N GLU A 248 4.67 15.52 0.42
CA GLU A 248 4.85 16.46 1.53
C GLU A 248 3.86 16.19 2.65
N MET A 249 2.59 15.90 2.34
CA MET A 249 1.60 15.58 3.37
C MET A 249 1.91 14.25 4.06
N PHE A 250 2.36 13.23 3.34
CA PHE A 250 2.80 11.97 3.96
C PHE A 250 3.96 12.21 4.93
N HIS A 251 4.95 13.01 4.53
CA HIS A 251 6.09 13.33 5.38
C HIS A 251 5.74 14.25 6.54
N ALA A 252 4.86 15.24 6.36
CA ALA A 252 4.38 16.08 7.44
C ALA A 252 3.64 15.25 8.51
N GLN A 253 2.87 14.25 8.12
CA GLN A 253 2.25 13.30 9.05
C GLN A 253 3.30 12.47 9.79
N TRP A 254 4.34 11.99 9.10
CA TRP A 254 5.47 11.32 9.76
C TRP A 254 6.27 12.24 10.69
N GLU A 255 6.41 13.53 10.38
CA GLU A 255 7.05 14.50 11.29
C GLU A 255 6.24 14.65 12.59
N ILE A 256 4.92 14.56 12.53
CA ILE A 256 4.06 14.54 13.73
C ILE A 256 4.27 13.26 14.55
N LEU A 257 4.41 12.10 13.90
CA LEU A 257 4.66 10.83 14.60
C LEU A 257 6.09 10.73 15.15
N LEU A 258 7.06 11.35 14.47
CA LEU A 258 8.44 11.50 14.91
C LEU A 258 8.58 12.72 15.84
N ASP A 259 7.74 12.79 16.87
CA ASP A 259 7.72 13.86 17.85
C ASP A 259 9.00 13.89 18.71
N ASP A 260 9.20 14.98 19.45
CA ASP A 260 10.41 15.18 20.25
C ASP A 260 10.54 14.14 21.38
N GLU A 261 9.42 13.61 21.88
CA GLU A 261 9.42 12.54 22.88
C GLU A 261 9.99 11.24 22.31
N LEU A 262 9.59 10.85 21.10
CA LEU A 262 10.15 9.69 20.42
C LEU A 262 11.63 9.89 20.10
N LEU A 263 12.04 11.10 19.68
CA LEU A 263 13.46 11.39 19.44
C LEU A 263 14.29 11.27 20.72
N ASP A 264 13.80 11.76 21.85
CA ASP A 264 14.43 11.60 23.15
C ASP A 264 14.49 10.11 23.56
N ALA A 265 13.41 9.35 23.36
CA ALA A 265 13.38 7.92 23.62
C ALA A 265 14.34 7.10 22.73
N ILE A 266 14.66 7.58 21.53
CA ILE A 266 15.69 7.00 20.66
C ILE A 266 17.09 7.35 21.20
N GLN A 267 17.33 8.61 21.55
CA GLN A 267 18.66 9.08 21.93
C GLN A 267 19.05 8.73 23.37
N ASN A 268 18.17 9.00 24.31
CA ASN A 268 18.41 8.94 25.76
C ASN A 268 17.68 7.78 26.44
N GLY A 269 16.72 7.17 25.74
CA GLY A 269 15.93 6.06 26.25
C GLY A 269 14.92 6.46 27.32
N ILE A 270 13.88 5.66 27.45
CA ILE A 270 12.80 5.85 28.43
C ILE A 270 12.92 4.84 29.55
N VAL A 271 12.73 5.30 30.79
CA VAL A 271 12.77 4.44 31.97
C VAL A 271 11.38 3.90 32.25
N ILE A 272 11.26 2.58 32.35
CA ILE A 272 9.98 1.90 32.56
C ILE A 272 10.15 0.80 33.62
N MET A 273 9.25 0.78 34.59
CA MET A 273 9.11 -0.33 35.53
C MET A 273 8.47 -1.52 34.82
N CYS A 274 9.20 -2.63 34.74
CA CYS A 274 8.69 -3.85 34.11
C CYS A 274 7.86 -4.67 35.11
N GLN A 275 7.03 -5.59 34.60
CA GLN A 275 6.19 -6.45 35.44
C GLN A 275 6.96 -7.41 36.36
N ASP A 276 8.25 -7.63 36.09
CA ASP A 276 9.14 -8.40 36.95
C ASP A 276 9.75 -7.58 38.09
N GLY A 277 9.30 -6.32 38.28
CA GLY A 277 9.77 -5.42 39.32
C GLY A 277 11.13 -4.78 39.03
N VAL A 278 11.70 -5.00 37.84
CA VAL A 278 13.00 -4.43 37.46
C VAL A 278 12.77 -3.19 36.58
N GLU A 279 13.34 -2.07 37.02
CA GLU A 279 13.33 -0.82 36.26
C GLU A 279 14.42 -0.86 35.18
N ARG A 280 14.01 -0.71 33.92
CA ARG A 280 14.91 -0.77 32.76
C ARG A 280 14.82 0.50 31.94
N ARG A 281 15.91 0.86 31.26
CA ARG A 281 15.96 1.96 30.30
C ARG A 281 15.87 1.42 28.88
N PHE A 282 14.76 1.65 28.20
CA PHE A 282 14.50 1.20 26.84
C PHE A 282 14.89 2.27 25.83
N TYR A 283 15.74 1.91 24.89
CA TYR A 283 16.15 2.74 23.75
C TYR A 283 15.39 2.28 22.52
N ILE A 284 14.57 3.17 21.98
CA ILE A 284 13.77 2.86 20.80
C ILE A 284 14.66 2.82 19.56
N ARG A 285 14.49 1.81 18.71
CA ARG A 285 15.16 1.69 17.40
C ARG A 285 14.15 1.27 16.35
N ILE A 286 14.12 1.96 15.21
CA ILE A 286 13.31 1.56 14.06
C ILE A 286 14.17 0.65 13.20
N PHE A 287 13.67 -0.56 12.91
CA PHE A 287 14.43 -1.55 12.12
C PHE A 287 13.87 -1.79 10.74
N THR A 288 12.55 -1.85 10.60
CA THR A 288 11.92 -2.19 9.33
C THR A 288 10.73 -1.29 9.05
N TYR A 289 10.53 -1.00 7.78
CA TYR A 289 9.32 -0.39 7.26
C TYR A 289 8.94 -1.10 5.95
N SER A 290 7.83 -1.84 5.97
CA SER A 290 7.33 -2.57 4.81
C SER A 290 6.06 -1.91 4.26
N ALA A 291 6.01 -1.75 2.95
CA ALA A 291 4.86 -1.24 2.22
C ALA A 291 4.91 -1.72 0.76
N ASP A 292 3.86 -1.47 0.00
CA ASP A 292 3.87 -1.72 -1.45
C ASP A 292 4.83 -0.78 -2.19
N TYR A 293 5.11 -1.03 -3.48
CA TYR A 293 6.07 -0.21 -4.22
C TYR A 293 5.66 1.28 -4.33
N PRO A 294 4.43 1.64 -4.74
CA PRO A 294 3.96 3.02 -4.73
C PRO A 294 4.17 3.74 -3.39
N GLU A 295 3.96 3.07 -2.27
CA GLU A 295 4.13 3.64 -0.94
C GLU A 295 5.59 3.70 -0.51
N LYS A 296 6.40 2.69 -0.83
CA LYS A 296 7.87 2.76 -0.67
C LYS A 296 8.47 3.92 -1.43
N VAL A 297 7.92 4.27 -2.60
CA VAL A 297 8.34 5.45 -3.35
C VAL A 297 8.11 6.74 -2.55
N LEU A 298 6.99 6.83 -1.82
CA LEU A 298 6.72 7.94 -0.89
C LEU A 298 7.71 7.92 0.28
N ILE A 299 7.82 6.80 0.99
CA ILE A 299 8.71 6.64 2.16
C ILE A 299 10.17 6.95 1.82
N ALA A 300 10.67 6.37 0.71
CA ALA A 300 12.04 6.53 0.23
C ALA A 300 12.28 7.87 -0.45
N THR A 301 11.24 8.69 -0.68
CA THR A 301 11.34 9.99 -1.36
C THR A 301 11.96 9.88 -2.75
N ILE A 302 11.57 8.84 -3.49
CA ILE A 302 12.02 8.60 -4.86
C ILE A 302 10.93 8.89 -5.88
N ARG A 303 11.28 8.87 -7.16
CA ARG A 303 10.31 9.01 -8.25
C ARG A 303 9.76 7.64 -8.65
N ASN A 304 8.44 7.51 -8.68
CA ASN A 304 7.77 6.29 -9.15
C ASN A 304 8.26 5.89 -10.55
N LEU A 305 8.86 4.69 -10.67
CA LEU A 305 9.48 4.19 -11.89
C LEU A 305 10.43 5.19 -12.57
N GLY A 306 11.15 5.99 -11.76
CA GLY A 306 12.15 6.94 -12.21
C GLY A 306 13.40 6.28 -12.80
N ASP A 307 14.43 7.09 -13.05
CA ASP A 307 15.68 6.61 -13.67
C ASP A 307 16.36 5.54 -12.79
N CYS A 308 16.25 5.66 -11.47
CA CYS A 308 16.73 4.67 -10.48
C CYS A 308 15.55 4.20 -9.60
N PRO A 309 14.77 3.20 -10.05
CA PRO A 309 13.47 2.89 -9.45
C PRO A 309 13.55 2.08 -8.15
N CYS A 310 14.69 1.49 -7.81
CA CYS A 310 14.84 0.69 -6.58
C CYS A 310 14.90 1.59 -5.34
N PRO A 311 14.19 1.26 -4.25
CA PRO A 311 14.27 2.01 -2.99
C PRO A 311 15.56 1.74 -2.19
N ARG A 312 16.36 0.72 -2.53
CA ARG A 312 17.58 0.35 -1.80
C ARG A 312 18.88 0.61 -2.55
N CYS A 313 18.85 0.74 -3.89
CA CYS A 313 20.04 1.00 -4.70
C CYS A 313 19.76 1.98 -5.85
N LEU A 314 20.82 2.44 -6.50
CA LEU A 314 20.80 3.37 -7.64
C LEU A 314 20.91 2.65 -8.98
N ALA A 315 20.59 1.36 -9.05
CA ALA A 315 20.50 0.62 -10.32
C ALA A 315 19.52 1.34 -11.27
N LYS A 316 19.95 1.55 -12.52
CA LYS A 316 19.12 2.27 -13.50
C LYS A 316 18.03 1.37 -14.05
N LYS A 317 16.92 1.98 -14.45
CA LYS A 317 15.78 1.29 -15.05
C LYS A 317 16.15 0.45 -16.28
N GLU A 318 17.06 0.96 -17.10
CA GLU A 318 17.58 0.32 -18.31
C GLU A 318 18.51 -0.88 -18.03
N GLN A 319 18.88 -1.10 -16.77
CA GLN A 319 19.77 -2.20 -16.34
C GLN A 319 19.00 -3.28 -15.57
N LEU A 320 17.69 -3.11 -15.34
CA LEU A 320 16.90 -4.05 -14.54
C LEU A 320 16.72 -5.41 -15.22
N ASP A 321 16.84 -5.44 -16.55
CA ASP A 321 16.88 -6.66 -17.32
C ASP A 321 18.16 -7.47 -17.08
N GLN A 322 19.23 -6.90 -16.50
CA GLN A 322 20.49 -7.60 -16.22
C GLN A 322 20.46 -8.46 -14.94
N LEU A 323 19.28 -8.74 -14.39
CA LEU A 323 19.09 -9.55 -13.18
C LEU A 323 19.99 -10.79 -13.18
N GLY A 324 20.74 -10.98 -12.09
CA GLY A 324 21.56 -12.18 -11.89
C GLY A 324 22.94 -12.14 -12.56
N THR A 325 23.23 -11.13 -13.38
CA THR A 325 24.59 -10.96 -13.93
C THR A 325 25.55 -10.41 -12.87
N ALA A 326 26.85 -10.70 -13.02
CA ALA A 326 27.88 -10.14 -12.13
C ALA A 326 27.88 -8.60 -12.11
N ALA A 327 27.54 -7.96 -13.23
CA ALA A 327 27.41 -6.51 -13.32
C ALA A 327 26.22 -5.98 -12.51
N ASP A 328 25.05 -6.63 -12.59
CA ASP A 328 23.87 -6.26 -11.78
C ASP A 328 24.14 -6.40 -10.28
N ILE A 329 24.77 -7.51 -9.87
CA ILE A 329 25.15 -7.75 -8.46
C ILE A 329 26.08 -6.63 -7.97
N LEU A 330 27.16 -6.37 -8.70
CA LEU A 330 28.12 -5.33 -8.32
C LEU A 330 27.45 -3.96 -8.22
N ILE A 331 26.60 -3.59 -9.18
CA ILE A 331 25.89 -2.30 -9.17
C ILE A 331 25.01 -2.17 -7.93
N ARG A 332 24.30 -3.23 -7.53
CA ARG A 332 23.39 -3.20 -6.38
C ARG A 332 24.15 -3.09 -5.06
N GLU A 333 25.34 -3.68 -4.96
CA GLU A 333 26.20 -3.63 -3.77
C GLU A 333 26.93 -2.29 -3.66
N THR A 334 27.57 -1.83 -4.72
CA THR A 334 28.38 -0.60 -4.69
C THR A 334 27.52 0.65 -4.67
N ASN A 335 26.36 0.62 -5.32
CA ASN A 335 25.50 1.79 -5.48
C ASN A 335 24.25 1.70 -4.58
N THR A 336 24.45 1.25 -3.34
CA THR A 336 23.41 1.30 -2.30
C THR A 336 22.97 2.74 -2.04
N ARG A 337 21.67 2.95 -1.84
CA ARG A 337 21.15 4.24 -1.38
C ARG A 337 21.51 4.41 0.08
N ARG A 338 22.00 5.60 0.43
CA ARG A 338 22.35 5.98 1.79
C ARG A 338 21.74 7.32 2.14
N ASP A 339 21.28 7.47 3.37
CA ASP A 339 20.86 8.76 3.88
C ASP A 339 22.03 9.56 4.47
N ASP A 340 22.95 9.99 3.59
CA ASP A 340 24.16 10.72 3.94
C ASP A 340 24.05 12.25 3.75
N ASP A 341 25.09 12.97 4.19
CA ASP A 341 25.13 14.43 4.06
C ASP A 341 25.19 14.90 2.60
N ALA A 342 25.74 14.09 1.69
CA ALA A 342 25.78 14.43 0.26
C ALA A 342 24.38 14.44 -0.34
N ARG A 343 23.57 13.40 -0.06
CA ARG A 343 22.15 13.34 -0.42
C ARG A 343 21.39 14.51 0.19
N ARG A 344 21.55 14.76 1.49
CA ARG A 344 20.86 15.86 2.19
C ARG A 344 21.17 17.21 1.56
N LYS A 345 22.44 17.48 1.27
CA LYS A 345 22.86 18.71 0.59
C LYS A 345 22.22 18.88 -0.80
N LEU A 346 22.16 17.81 -1.60
CA LEU A 346 21.49 17.87 -2.92
C LEU A 346 20.00 18.23 -2.80
N VAL A 347 19.32 17.69 -1.79
CA VAL A 347 17.91 17.98 -1.52
C VAL A 347 17.74 19.43 -1.03
N GLU A 348 18.56 19.87 -0.08
CA GLU A 348 18.57 21.24 0.43
C GLU A 348 18.84 22.27 -0.68
N ASP A 349 19.82 22.02 -1.55
CA ASP A 349 20.14 22.88 -2.70
C ASP A 349 18.96 22.99 -3.67
N ALA A 350 18.22 21.90 -3.89
CA ALA A 350 17.04 21.89 -4.74
C ALA A 350 15.89 22.71 -4.12
N ILE A 351 15.63 22.53 -2.82
CA ILE A 351 14.64 23.32 -2.08
C ILE A 351 15.02 24.80 -2.10
N LEU A 352 16.28 25.14 -1.80
CA LEU A 352 16.75 26.52 -1.77
C LEU A 352 16.54 27.22 -3.11
N LYS A 353 16.78 26.52 -4.24
CA LYS A 353 16.51 27.09 -5.57
C LYS A 353 15.03 27.30 -5.82
N ILE A 354 14.16 26.38 -5.41
CA ILE A 354 12.70 26.55 -5.51
C ILE A 354 12.27 27.80 -4.73
N GLN A 355 12.80 27.97 -3.51
CA GLN A 355 12.46 29.07 -2.61
C GLN A 355 12.99 30.43 -3.10
N THR A 356 14.26 30.51 -3.48
CA THR A 356 14.95 31.79 -3.76
C THR A 356 14.85 32.22 -5.22
N GLN A 357 14.79 31.27 -6.16
CA GLN A 357 14.82 31.56 -7.60
C GLN A 357 13.45 31.35 -8.27
N GLY A 358 12.42 30.94 -7.51
CA GLY A 358 11.07 30.71 -8.01
C GLY A 358 11.00 29.67 -9.14
N VAL A 359 11.96 28.73 -9.18
CA VAL A 359 12.02 27.70 -10.21
C VAL A 359 10.94 26.65 -10.00
N ALA A 360 10.38 26.14 -11.10
CA ALA A 360 9.35 25.10 -11.01
C ALA A 360 9.90 23.81 -10.38
N LEU A 361 9.12 23.20 -9.50
CA LEU A 361 9.45 21.95 -8.80
C LEU A 361 9.79 20.78 -9.74
N SER A 362 9.18 20.76 -10.93
CA SER A 362 9.47 19.79 -12.01
C SER A 362 10.26 20.39 -13.17
N GLY A 363 10.86 21.56 -12.97
CA GLY A 363 11.63 22.27 -13.98
C GLY A 363 12.99 21.64 -14.24
N LYS A 364 13.62 21.98 -15.38
CA LYS A 364 14.94 21.46 -15.78
C LYS A 364 16.02 21.71 -14.72
N ILE A 365 15.96 22.84 -13.99
CA ILE A 365 16.94 23.22 -12.97
C ILE A 365 16.90 22.25 -11.78
N VAL A 366 15.72 22.06 -11.18
CA VAL A 366 15.50 21.10 -10.09
C VAL A 366 15.75 19.67 -10.57
N GLY A 367 15.28 19.35 -11.78
CA GLY A 367 15.50 18.05 -12.40
C GLY A 367 16.98 17.68 -12.57
N LYS A 368 17.87 18.64 -12.87
CA LYS A 368 19.31 18.36 -12.96
C LYS A 368 19.92 17.91 -11.63
N ILE A 369 19.37 18.35 -10.51
CA ILE A 369 19.87 18.02 -9.16
C ILE A 369 19.27 16.70 -8.69
N LEU A 370 17.94 16.58 -8.78
CA LEU A 370 17.21 15.48 -8.13
C LEU A 370 17.03 14.25 -9.02
N LYS A 371 16.95 14.40 -10.35
CA LYS A 371 16.66 13.28 -11.27
C LYS A 371 17.74 12.19 -11.29
N PRO A 372 19.06 12.49 -11.30
CA PRO A 372 20.10 11.47 -11.43
C PRO A 372 20.05 10.36 -10.36
N GLN A 373 19.61 10.70 -9.15
CA GLN A 373 19.42 9.75 -8.06
C GLN A 373 17.95 9.58 -7.64
N SER A 374 17.04 10.28 -8.31
CA SER A 374 15.61 10.35 -7.97
C SER A 374 15.37 10.75 -6.51
N LEU A 375 15.81 11.94 -6.09
CA LEU A 375 15.76 12.42 -4.70
C LEU A 375 14.59 13.40 -4.43
N GLN A 376 14.11 13.46 -3.18
CA GLN A 376 13.14 14.43 -2.65
C GLN A 376 13.33 14.63 -1.12
N PRO A 377 12.73 15.68 -0.50
CA PRO A 377 12.74 15.92 0.95
C PRO A 377 12.09 14.79 1.76
N ASN A 378 12.67 14.42 2.91
CA ASN A 378 12.32 13.23 3.68
C ASN A 378 12.23 13.50 5.19
N ALA A 379 11.07 13.25 5.81
CA ALA A 379 10.85 13.43 7.26
C ALA A 379 11.83 12.64 8.15
N PHE A 380 12.13 11.38 7.79
CA PHE A 380 13.07 10.53 8.53
C PHE A 380 14.48 11.13 8.50
N SER A 381 14.92 11.58 7.32
CA SER A 381 16.22 12.23 7.15
C SER A 381 16.34 13.51 7.97
N LYS A 382 15.26 14.29 8.07
CA LYS A 382 15.20 15.53 8.84
C LYS A 382 15.21 15.27 10.35
N ARG A 383 14.31 14.40 10.84
CA ARG A 383 14.06 14.21 12.29
C ARG A 383 15.04 13.22 12.93
N LEU A 384 15.50 12.20 12.20
CA LEU A 384 16.38 11.14 12.72
C LEU A 384 17.85 11.31 12.32
N ARG A 385 18.24 12.51 11.83
CA ARG A 385 19.61 12.83 11.43
C ARG A 385 20.63 12.52 12.53
N THR A 386 20.34 12.92 13.76
CA THR A 386 21.23 12.74 14.93
C THR A 386 21.32 11.28 15.37
N ALA A 387 20.28 10.48 15.09
CA ALA A 387 20.21 9.06 15.41
C ALA A 387 20.93 8.17 14.38
N LYS A 388 21.55 8.75 13.33
CA LYS A 388 22.22 8.03 12.23
C LYS A 388 21.32 6.97 11.57
N PHE A 389 20.00 7.20 11.56
CA PHE A 389 19.04 6.28 10.97
C PHE A 389 19.06 6.38 9.44
N ASP A 390 19.18 5.23 8.76
CA ASP A 390 19.08 5.14 7.31
C ASP A 390 17.76 4.50 6.88
N ILE A 391 16.84 5.33 6.35
CA ILE A 391 15.54 4.88 5.87
C ILE A 391 15.62 3.84 4.76
N PHE A 392 16.63 3.90 3.89
CA PHE A 392 16.75 2.95 2.77
C PHE A 392 17.09 1.54 3.26
N SER A 393 17.86 1.45 4.35
CA SER A 393 18.18 0.17 4.99
C SER A 393 16.96 -0.49 5.65
N ALA A 394 16.01 0.31 6.14
CA ALA A 394 14.81 -0.17 6.83
C ALA A 394 13.72 -0.68 5.85
N LEU A 395 13.78 -0.33 4.57
CA LEU A 395 12.77 -0.73 3.59
C LEU A 395 12.88 -2.20 3.19
N THR A 396 12.01 -3.04 3.74
CA THR A 396 12.00 -4.50 3.52
C THR A 396 11.09 -4.91 2.38
N VAL A 397 11.42 -5.96 1.64
CA VAL A 397 10.64 -6.48 0.50
C VAL A 397 9.27 -6.99 0.94
N ASP A 398 8.23 -6.63 0.20
CA ASP A 398 6.91 -7.22 0.34
C ASP A 398 6.70 -8.27 -0.77
N LEU A 399 6.89 -9.54 -0.43
CA LEU A 399 6.76 -10.63 -1.41
C LEU A 399 5.36 -10.79 -2.00
N LEU A 400 4.33 -10.37 -1.27
CA LEU A 400 2.95 -10.44 -1.76
C LEU A 400 2.77 -9.44 -2.90
N HIS A 401 3.17 -8.20 -2.70
CA HIS A 401 3.00 -7.14 -3.71
C HIS A 401 4.07 -7.19 -4.81
N GLU A 402 5.33 -7.44 -4.47
CA GLU A 402 6.45 -7.34 -5.41
C GLU A 402 6.64 -8.61 -6.26
N PHE A 403 6.45 -9.80 -5.67
CA PHE A 403 6.63 -11.05 -6.40
C PHE A 403 5.31 -11.65 -6.84
N GLU A 404 4.40 -11.97 -5.91
CA GLU A 404 3.16 -12.71 -6.23
C GLU A 404 2.23 -11.89 -7.14
N LEU A 405 1.92 -10.65 -6.76
CA LEU A 405 1.12 -9.72 -7.56
C LEU A 405 1.94 -8.94 -8.60
N GLY A 406 3.26 -8.88 -8.44
CA GLY A 406 4.18 -8.19 -9.34
C GLY A 406 4.75 -9.12 -10.39
N VAL A 407 5.93 -9.70 -10.12
CA VAL A 407 6.71 -10.52 -11.06
C VAL A 407 5.91 -11.73 -11.58
N TRP A 408 5.38 -12.57 -10.70
CA TRP A 408 4.67 -13.78 -11.08
C TRP A 408 3.42 -13.49 -11.90
N LYS A 409 2.58 -12.55 -11.44
CA LYS A 409 1.39 -12.15 -12.21
C LYS A 409 1.75 -11.62 -13.60
N ALA A 410 2.82 -10.83 -13.72
CA ALA A 410 3.28 -10.34 -15.02
C ALA A 410 3.74 -11.47 -15.93
N LEU A 411 4.51 -12.44 -15.40
CA LEU A 411 4.90 -13.63 -16.14
C LEU A 411 3.69 -14.48 -16.54
N PHE A 412 2.74 -14.72 -15.63
CA PHE A 412 1.53 -15.49 -15.91
C PHE A 412 0.69 -14.85 -17.04
N ILE A 413 0.50 -13.53 -17.01
CA ILE A 413 -0.16 -12.81 -18.12
C ILE A 413 0.60 -13.01 -19.42
N HIS A 414 1.94 -12.93 -19.38
CA HIS A 414 2.74 -13.16 -20.57
C HIS A 414 2.63 -14.59 -21.10
N LEU A 415 2.58 -15.60 -20.22
CA LEU A 415 2.33 -16.99 -20.60
C LEU A 415 0.96 -17.17 -21.26
N LEU A 416 -0.09 -16.50 -20.79
CA LEU A 416 -1.39 -16.50 -21.49
C LEU A 416 -1.28 -15.96 -22.92
N ARG A 417 -0.52 -14.87 -23.12
CA ARG A 417 -0.28 -14.32 -24.47
C ARG A 417 0.51 -15.30 -25.35
N VAL A 418 1.45 -16.05 -24.77
CA VAL A 418 2.19 -17.11 -25.47
C VAL A 418 1.25 -18.22 -25.92
N LEU A 419 0.29 -18.63 -25.08
CA LEU A 419 -0.71 -19.65 -25.44
C LEU A 419 -1.62 -19.17 -26.58
N GLU A 420 -2.16 -17.94 -26.50
CA GLU A 420 -3.00 -17.36 -27.58
C GLU A 420 -2.24 -17.21 -28.90
N ALA A 421 -0.95 -16.87 -28.84
CA ALA A 421 -0.11 -16.74 -30.03
C ALA A 421 0.31 -18.09 -30.63
N SER A 422 0.38 -19.14 -29.82
CA SER A 422 0.82 -20.48 -30.24
C SER A 422 -0.26 -21.27 -30.99
N GLN A 423 -1.55 -21.00 -30.71
CA GLN A 423 -2.65 -21.66 -31.39
C GLN A 423 -3.88 -20.76 -31.46
N LYS A 424 -4.59 -20.79 -32.61
CA LYS A 424 -5.81 -20.01 -32.81
C LYS A 424 -6.96 -20.50 -31.93
N HIS A 425 -7.95 -19.62 -31.73
CA HIS A 425 -9.24 -19.90 -31.07
C HIS A 425 -9.14 -20.31 -29.59
N ASP A 426 -8.12 -19.82 -28.88
CA ASP A 426 -7.97 -19.94 -27.42
C ASP A 426 -7.99 -21.38 -26.86
N VAL A 427 -7.72 -22.37 -27.72
CA VAL A 427 -7.77 -23.81 -27.37
C VAL A 427 -6.84 -24.12 -26.19
N LEU A 428 -5.62 -23.57 -26.23
CA LEU A 428 -4.63 -23.79 -25.18
C LEU A 428 -4.97 -23.09 -23.87
N VAL A 429 -5.62 -21.92 -23.93
CA VAL A 429 -6.08 -21.20 -22.73
C VAL A 429 -7.24 -21.96 -22.09
N HIS A 430 -8.16 -22.50 -22.90
CA HIS A 430 -9.24 -23.36 -22.40
C HIS A 430 -8.69 -24.64 -21.75
N GLU A 431 -7.69 -25.27 -22.35
CA GLU A 431 -7.06 -26.46 -21.76
C GLU A 431 -6.31 -26.13 -20.48
N LEU A 432 -5.59 -25.00 -20.41
CA LEU A 432 -4.99 -24.49 -19.18
C LEU A 432 -6.02 -24.37 -18.05
N ASP A 433 -7.16 -23.73 -18.31
CA ASP A 433 -8.22 -23.55 -17.33
C ASP A 433 -8.82 -24.89 -16.88
N LYS A 434 -8.99 -25.83 -17.82
CA LYS A 434 -9.45 -27.19 -17.51
C LYS A 434 -8.45 -27.90 -16.61
N GLN A 435 -7.16 -27.82 -16.89
CA GLN A 435 -6.12 -28.44 -16.08
C GLN A 435 -6.04 -27.83 -14.67
N TYR A 436 -6.13 -26.51 -14.52
CA TYR A 436 -6.21 -25.89 -13.18
C TYR A 436 -7.45 -26.36 -12.41
N ARG A 437 -8.61 -26.53 -13.05
CA ARG A 437 -9.83 -27.08 -12.39
C ARG A 437 -9.67 -28.52 -11.91
N LEU A 438 -8.76 -29.28 -12.52
CA LEU A 438 -8.45 -30.67 -12.13
C LEU A 438 -7.48 -30.75 -10.96
N VAL A 439 -6.80 -29.65 -10.59
CA VAL A 439 -5.90 -29.63 -9.43
C VAL A 439 -6.72 -29.88 -8.15
N PRO A 440 -6.44 -30.97 -7.40
CA PRO A 440 -7.15 -31.24 -6.17
C PRO A 440 -6.79 -30.21 -5.11
N ALA A 441 -7.73 -29.95 -4.20
CA ALA A 441 -7.42 -29.16 -3.01
C ALA A 441 -6.37 -29.90 -2.15
N PHE A 442 -5.47 -29.14 -1.51
CA PHE A 442 -4.42 -29.70 -0.66
C PHE A 442 -4.38 -28.98 0.69
N GLY A 443 -4.83 -29.70 1.74
CA GLY A 443 -4.90 -29.21 3.10
C GLY A 443 -5.69 -27.91 3.22
N LYS A 444 -5.17 -26.97 4.02
CA LYS A 444 -5.70 -25.60 4.13
C LYS A 444 -5.02 -24.62 3.18
N THR A 445 -4.06 -25.09 2.37
CA THR A 445 -3.15 -24.26 1.59
C THR A 445 -3.66 -24.03 0.18
N ILE A 446 -3.89 -25.11 -0.59
CA ILE A 446 -4.39 -25.02 -1.96
C ILE A 446 -5.90 -25.23 -1.96
N ARG A 447 -6.65 -24.21 -2.38
CA ARG A 447 -8.09 -24.29 -2.58
C ARG A 447 -8.40 -24.77 -4.00
N ARG A 448 -9.60 -25.33 -4.19
CA ARG A 448 -10.06 -25.75 -5.53
C ARG A 448 -10.20 -24.54 -6.45
N PHE A 449 -9.60 -24.61 -7.64
CA PHE A 449 -9.81 -23.63 -8.71
C PHE A 449 -11.15 -23.91 -9.39
N SER A 450 -12.23 -23.21 -9.01
CA SER A 450 -13.57 -23.42 -9.60
C SER A 450 -13.84 -22.58 -10.85
N LEU A 451 -13.13 -21.46 -11.00
CA LEU A 451 -13.28 -20.51 -12.10
C LEU A 451 -12.11 -20.60 -13.08
N ASN A 452 -12.32 -20.11 -14.31
CA ASN A 452 -11.24 -19.90 -15.27
C ASN A 452 -10.18 -18.98 -14.66
N VAL A 453 -8.97 -19.49 -14.55
CA VAL A 453 -7.85 -18.74 -13.97
C VAL A 453 -7.31 -17.72 -14.96
N SER A 454 -7.43 -18.00 -16.26
CA SER A 454 -7.08 -17.11 -17.37
C SER A 454 -7.81 -15.77 -17.32
N GLU A 455 -9.07 -15.77 -16.83
CA GLU A 455 -9.88 -14.56 -16.70
C GLU A 455 -9.38 -13.64 -15.57
N MET A 456 -8.60 -14.17 -14.62
CA MET A 456 -8.03 -13.45 -13.47
C MET A 456 -9.06 -12.64 -12.64
N LYS A 457 -10.34 -13.01 -12.70
CA LYS A 457 -11.42 -12.31 -11.97
C LYS A 457 -11.38 -12.64 -10.48
N LYS A 458 -11.58 -11.62 -9.65
CA LYS A 458 -11.75 -11.72 -8.18
C LYS A 458 -10.62 -12.49 -7.46
N LYS A 459 -9.39 -12.45 -8.01
CA LYS A 459 -8.23 -13.10 -7.38
C LYS A 459 -7.58 -12.19 -6.34
N ALA A 460 -7.48 -12.65 -5.11
CA ALA A 460 -6.61 -12.09 -4.09
C ALA A 460 -5.16 -12.53 -4.33
N ALA A 461 -4.19 -11.93 -3.62
CA ALA A 461 -2.78 -12.27 -3.78
C ALA A 461 -2.47 -13.75 -3.48
N GLN A 462 -3.13 -14.32 -2.47
CA GLN A 462 -3.03 -15.74 -2.13
C GLN A 462 -3.39 -16.64 -3.33
N ASP A 463 -4.34 -16.25 -4.18
CA ASP A 463 -4.71 -17.04 -5.35
C ASP A 463 -3.58 -17.07 -6.39
N TYR A 464 -2.80 -15.98 -6.52
CA TYR A 464 -1.65 -15.95 -7.43
C TYR A 464 -0.52 -16.83 -6.90
N LYS A 465 -0.28 -16.84 -5.59
CA LYS A 465 0.65 -17.78 -4.97
C LYS A 465 0.26 -19.23 -5.30
N ASP A 466 -1.00 -19.60 -5.08
CA ASP A 466 -1.48 -20.97 -5.32
C ASP A 466 -1.37 -21.33 -6.82
N LEU A 467 -1.61 -20.36 -7.73
CA LEU A 467 -1.40 -20.55 -9.17
C LEU A 467 0.05 -20.94 -9.50
N LEU A 468 1.04 -20.28 -8.90
CA LEU A 468 2.46 -20.60 -9.12
C LEU A 468 2.80 -21.99 -8.59
N GLN A 469 2.34 -22.31 -7.39
CA GLN A 469 2.60 -23.61 -6.74
C GLN A 469 2.08 -24.79 -7.56
N CYS A 470 1.01 -24.58 -8.34
CA CYS A 470 0.40 -25.61 -9.18
C CYS A 470 0.71 -25.44 -10.68
N ALA A 471 1.52 -24.46 -11.09
CA ALA A 471 1.70 -24.12 -12.50
C ALA A 471 2.42 -25.22 -13.29
N ILE A 472 3.48 -25.81 -12.74
CA ILE A 472 4.32 -26.78 -13.45
C ILE A 472 3.50 -27.92 -14.09
N PRO A 473 2.70 -28.71 -13.35
CA PRO A 473 1.91 -29.79 -13.93
C PRO A 473 0.80 -29.31 -14.88
N VAL A 474 0.39 -28.03 -14.78
CA VAL A 474 -0.66 -27.43 -15.60
C VAL A 474 -0.11 -26.85 -16.92
N PHE A 475 1.17 -26.49 -16.97
CA PHE A 475 1.83 -26.05 -18.20
C PHE A 475 2.60 -27.18 -18.88
N ASP A 476 2.82 -28.31 -18.21
CA ASP A 476 3.51 -29.45 -18.79
C ASP A 476 2.73 -30.02 -19.99
N ASN A 477 3.45 -30.24 -21.09
CA ASN A 477 2.91 -30.67 -22.39
C ASN A 477 1.73 -29.83 -22.95
N LEU A 478 1.55 -28.59 -22.47
CA LEU A 478 0.47 -27.72 -22.95
C LEU A 478 0.79 -27.09 -24.32
N LEU A 479 2.05 -26.70 -24.54
CA LEU A 479 2.47 -26.06 -25.79
C LEU A 479 2.75 -27.10 -26.89
N PRO A 480 2.30 -26.87 -28.15
CA PRO A 480 2.57 -27.77 -29.27
C PRO A 480 4.08 -27.93 -29.56
N ASN A 481 4.84 -26.85 -29.43
CA ASN A 481 6.29 -26.87 -29.57
C ASN A 481 6.94 -27.36 -28.27
N LYS A 482 7.50 -28.58 -28.31
CA LYS A 482 8.17 -29.19 -27.15
C LYS A 482 9.39 -28.41 -26.63
N LYS A 483 10.05 -27.60 -27.47
CA LYS A 483 11.15 -26.71 -27.02
C LYS A 483 10.57 -25.57 -26.18
N HIS A 484 9.52 -24.91 -26.65
CA HIS A 484 8.84 -23.83 -25.91
C HIS A 484 8.18 -24.33 -24.64
N GLY A 485 7.49 -25.48 -24.69
CA GLY A 485 6.90 -26.12 -23.51
C GLY A 485 7.93 -26.39 -22.42
N ARG A 486 9.10 -26.95 -22.77
CA ARG A 486 10.20 -27.16 -21.82
C ARG A 486 10.73 -25.86 -21.24
N ALA A 487 10.88 -24.80 -22.05
CA ALA A 487 11.31 -23.49 -21.56
C ALA A 487 10.31 -22.87 -20.58
N VAL A 488 8.99 -22.99 -20.85
CA VAL A 488 7.94 -22.54 -19.91
C VAL A 488 7.99 -23.31 -18.60
N VAL A 489 8.10 -24.64 -18.64
CA VAL A 489 8.20 -25.45 -17.41
C VAL A 489 9.48 -25.11 -16.62
N SER A 490 10.60 -24.87 -17.31
CA SER A 490 11.88 -24.51 -16.70
C SER A 490 11.81 -23.17 -15.95
N ILE A 491 11.27 -22.11 -16.57
CA ILE A 491 11.12 -20.82 -15.91
C ILE A 491 10.11 -20.88 -14.74
N LEU A 492 9.02 -21.65 -14.88
CA LEU A 492 8.07 -21.88 -13.79
C LEU A 492 8.73 -22.59 -12.60
N TYR A 493 9.59 -23.58 -12.86
CA TYR A 493 10.37 -24.25 -11.83
C TYR A 493 11.31 -23.27 -11.12
N LYS A 494 12.06 -22.45 -11.86
CA LYS A 494 12.95 -21.43 -11.25
C LYS A 494 12.18 -20.42 -10.43
N CYS A 495 11.05 -19.89 -10.93
CA CYS A 495 10.19 -19.00 -10.16
C CYS A 495 9.65 -19.65 -8.88
N ALA A 496 9.19 -20.91 -8.95
CA ALA A 496 8.66 -21.63 -7.79
C ALA A 496 9.75 -21.92 -6.75
N LYS A 497 10.95 -22.33 -7.19
CA LYS A 497 12.10 -22.60 -6.33
C LYS A 497 12.60 -21.32 -5.64
N TRP A 498 12.78 -20.24 -6.40
CA TRP A 498 13.13 -18.93 -5.86
C TRP A 498 12.09 -18.43 -4.84
N HIS A 499 10.80 -18.55 -5.17
CA HIS A 499 9.70 -18.14 -4.27
C HIS A 499 9.65 -18.97 -2.99
N ALA A 500 9.89 -20.29 -3.09
CA ALA A 500 9.96 -21.18 -1.94
C ALA A 500 11.09 -20.79 -0.99
N LEU A 501 12.27 -20.46 -1.51
CA LEU A 501 13.39 -19.94 -0.72
C LEU A 501 13.07 -18.59 -0.09
N ALA A 502 12.55 -17.64 -0.86
CA ALA A 502 12.18 -16.31 -0.38
C ALA A 502 11.12 -16.35 0.75
N LYS A 503 10.25 -17.37 0.75
CA LYS A 503 9.19 -17.57 1.76
C LYS A 503 9.63 -18.42 2.95
N LEU A 504 10.87 -18.90 2.99
CA LEU A 504 11.38 -19.60 4.16
C LEU A 504 11.23 -18.69 5.38
N ARG A 505 10.59 -19.23 6.42
CA ARG A 505 10.45 -18.48 7.67
C ARG A 505 11.81 -18.37 8.36
N THR A 506 12.70 -19.33 8.14
CA THR A 506 14.01 -19.38 8.79
C THR A 506 15.04 -19.70 7.71
N HIS A 507 16.11 -18.93 7.71
CA HIS A 507 17.27 -19.17 6.87
C HIS A 507 18.46 -19.65 7.69
N THR A 508 19.38 -20.33 7.03
CA THR A 508 20.75 -20.52 7.49
C THR A 508 21.68 -19.87 6.48
N ASP A 509 22.97 -19.73 6.80
CA ASP A 509 23.95 -19.22 5.82
C ASP A 509 23.92 -20.05 4.52
N ALA A 510 23.77 -21.37 4.63
CA ALA A 510 23.65 -22.26 3.48
C ALA A 510 22.39 -21.98 2.64
N THR A 511 21.23 -21.73 3.26
CA THR A 511 20.01 -21.43 2.49
C THR A 511 19.98 -20.00 1.94
N LEU A 512 20.71 -19.05 2.54
CA LEU A 512 20.94 -17.73 1.96
C LEU A 512 21.85 -17.82 0.73
N GLN A 513 22.95 -18.58 0.81
CA GLN A 513 23.81 -18.83 -0.34
C GLN A 513 23.05 -19.53 -1.48
N LEU A 514 22.20 -20.50 -1.15
CA LEU A 514 21.30 -21.11 -2.12
C LEU A 514 20.35 -20.08 -2.73
N PHE A 515 19.79 -19.18 -1.93
CA PHE A 515 18.87 -18.15 -2.43
C PHE A 515 19.56 -17.13 -3.35
N GLU A 516 20.80 -16.75 -3.06
CA GLU A 516 21.63 -15.93 -3.94
C GLU A 516 21.91 -16.64 -5.27
N THR A 517 22.30 -17.92 -5.20
CA THR A 517 22.53 -18.75 -6.39
C THR A 517 21.27 -18.89 -7.23
N GLU A 518 20.11 -19.18 -6.62
CA GLU A 518 18.84 -19.25 -7.35
C GLU A 518 18.42 -17.91 -7.94
N THR A 519 18.82 -16.79 -7.36
CA THR A 519 18.53 -15.46 -7.93
C THR A 519 19.31 -15.24 -9.23
N ILE A 520 20.56 -15.71 -9.29
CA ILE A 520 21.38 -15.70 -10.51
C ILE A 520 20.74 -16.60 -11.56
N GLU A 521 20.46 -17.86 -11.20
CA GLU A 521 19.88 -18.84 -12.12
C GLU A 521 18.49 -18.43 -12.63
N LEU A 522 17.69 -17.74 -11.80
CA LEU A 522 16.41 -17.17 -12.21
C LEU A 522 16.60 -16.10 -13.30
N GLY A 523 17.58 -15.20 -13.12
CA GLY A 523 17.91 -14.18 -14.10
C GLY A 523 18.31 -14.78 -15.45
N GLU A 524 19.22 -15.75 -15.44
CA GLU A 524 19.61 -16.49 -16.64
C GLU A 524 18.43 -17.16 -17.34
N GLU A 525 17.50 -17.73 -16.58
CA GLU A 525 16.34 -18.41 -17.13
C GLU A 525 15.37 -17.42 -17.79
N PHE A 526 15.19 -16.22 -17.23
CA PHE A 526 14.45 -15.15 -17.89
C PHE A 526 15.11 -14.71 -19.20
N HIS A 527 16.44 -14.58 -19.25
CA HIS A 527 17.15 -14.24 -20.50
C HIS A 527 16.97 -15.32 -21.55
N LYS A 528 17.19 -16.59 -21.19
CA LYS A 528 16.98 -17.74 -22.08
C LYS A 528 15.54 -17.79 -22.59
N PHE A 529 14.56 -17.52 -21.73
CA PHE A 529 13.15 -17.47 -22.11
C PHE A 529 12.87 -16.36 -23.14
N ILE A 530 13.45 -15.17 -22.95
CA ILE A 530 13.35 -14.05 -23.90
C ILE A 530 13.96 -14.45 -25.25
N GLU A 531 15.18 -14.98 -25.25
CA GLU A 531 15.94 -15.30 -26.46
C GLU A 531 15.37 -16.49 -27.25
N THR A 532 14.57 -17.35 -26.61
CA THR A 532 14.02 -18.56 -27.24
C THR A 532 12.52 -18.47 -27.50
N VAL A 533 11.70 -18.19 -26.49
CA VAL A 533 10.24 -18.22 -26.61
C VAL A 533 9.74 -16.89 -27.13
N CYS A 534 10.17 -15.77 -26.55
CA CYS A 534 9.64 -14.45 -26.90
C CYS A 534 10.09 -13.95 -28.28
N THR A 535 11.25 -14.40 -28.77
CA THR A 535 11.75 -14.10 -30.12
C THR A 535 11.04 -14.93 -31.19
N GLU A 536 10.72 -16.19 -30.91
CA GLU A 536 10.07 -17.12 -31.85
C GLU A 536 8.53 -16.95 -31.85
N ILE A 537 7.92 -16.51 -30.75
CA ILE A 537 6.46 -16.33 -30.61
C ILE A 537 6.13 -14.84 -30.48
N GLN A 538 5.52 -14.29 -31.54
CA GLN A 538 5.02 -12.91 -31.51
C GLN A 538 3.72 -12.80 -30.71
N THR A 539 3.87 -12.41 -29.45
CA THR A 539 2.73 -12.16 -28.55
C THR A 539 2.04 -10.82 -28.81
N LYS A 540 0.74 -10.74 -28.51
CA LYS A 540 -0.06 -9.50 -28.53
C LYS A 540 -0.71 -9.28 -27.17
N GLU A 541 -1.18 -8.07 -26.92
CA GLU A 541 -2.02 -7.80 -25.74
C GLU A 541 -3.28 -8.69 -25.76
N LEU A 542 -3.64 -9.26 -24.61
CA LEU A 542 -4.89 -10.02 -24.47
C LEU A 542 -6.10 -9.09 -24.71
N ALA A 543 -7.25 -9.65 -25.11
CA ALA A 543 -8.47 -8.85 -25.34
C ALA A 543 -8.87 -8.01 -24.10
N THR A 544 -8.65 -8.55 -22.89
CA THR A 544 -8.91 -7.85 -21.62
C THR A 544 -7.98 -6.66 -21.41
N GLU A 545 -6.72 -6.77 -21.84
CA GLU A 545 -5.71 -5.72 -21.80
C GLU A 545 -6.02 -4.62 -22.82
N VAL A 546 -6.40 -5.01 -24.04
CA VAL A 546 -6.87 -4.08 -25.08
C VAL A 546 -8.09 -3.32 -24.59
N ALA A 547 -9.09 -4.00 -24.03
CA ALA A 547 -10.28 -3.36 -23.49
C ALA A 547 -9.93 -2.43 -22.31
N ALA A 548 -8.97 -2.81 -21.45
CA ALA A 548 -8.50 -1.93 -20.37
C ALA A 548 -7.78 -0.70 -20.91
N ARG A 549 -6.95 -0.83 -21.95
CA ARG A 549 -6.30 0.29 -22.65
C ARG A 549 -7.34 1.20 -23.30
N GLN A 550 -8.29 0.67 -24.06
CA GLN A 550 -9.38 1.42 -24.67
C GLN A 550 -10.21 2.18 -23.62
N ARG A 551 -10.56 1.54 -22.49
CA ARG A 551 -11.24 2.23 -21.37
C ARG A 551 -10.40 3.36 -20.81
N ARG A 552 -9.08 3.20 -20.68
CA ARG A 552 -8.17 4.27 -20.22
C ARG A 552 -8.08 5.41 -21.24
N GLU A 553 -7.98 5.11 -22.53
CA GLU A 553 -7.97 6.08 -23.62
C GLU A 553 -9.30 6.84 -23.72
N GLN A 554 -10.44 6.15 -23.66
CA GLN A 554 -11.77 6.77 -23.62
C GLN A 554 -11.91 7.68 -22.40
N ARG A 555 -11.49 7.23 -21.20
CA ARG A 555 -11.48 8.08 -20.00
C ARG A 555 -10.58 9.31 -20.18
N LYS A 556 -9.45 9.17 -20.87
CA LYS A 556 -8.54 10.28 -21.20
C LYS A 556 -9.21 11.25 -22.18
N LEU A 557 -9.76 10.77 -23.29
CA LEU A 557 -10.48 11.57 -24.29
C LEU A 557 -11.72 12.27 -23.71
N LEU A 558 -12.47 11.59 -22.83
CA LEU A 558 -13.61 12.19 -22.12
C LEU A 558 -13.14 13.30 -21.16
N LYS A 559 -12.00 13.12 -20.48
CA LYS A 559 -11.40 14.17 -19.64
C LYS A 559 -10.90 15.35 -20.49
N GLU A 560 -10.26 15.08 -21.62
CA GLU A 560 -9.77 16.10 -22.55
C GLU A 560 -10.92 16.87 -23.21
N SER A 561 -11.99 16.19 -23.62
CA SER A 561 -13.21 16.79 -24.17
C SER A 561 -13.95 17.64 -23.13
N LYS A 562 -14.04 17.17 -21.88
CA LYS A 562 -14.59 17.98 -20.78
C LYS A 562 -13.76 19.24 -20.52
N ALA A 563 -12.42 19.12 -20.50
CA ALA A 563 -11.52 20.26 -20.34
C ALA A 563 -11.62 21.26 -21.52
N ALA A 564 -11.73 20.76 -22.77
CA ALA A 564 -11.91 21.60 -23.95
C ALA A 564 -13.26 22.33 -23.96
N LYS A 565 -14.35 21.66 -23.57
CA LYS A 565 -15.68 22.28 -23.44
C LYS A 565 -15.74 23.34 -22.35
N GLN A 566 -14.96 23.18 -21.28
CA GLN A 566 -14.81 24.17 -20.22
C GLN A 566 -14.03 25.39 -20.73
N ALA A 567 -12.95 25.18 -21.48
CA ALA A 567 -12.17 26.27 -22.09
C ALA A 567 -12.94 27.08 -23.14
N THR A 568 -13.89 26.48 -23.87
CA THR A 568 -14.77 27.20 -24.81
C THR A 568 -15.91 27.97 -24.14
N LYS A 569 -16.20 27.72 -22.85
CA LYS A 569 -17.21 28.48 -22.10
C LYS A 569 -16.67 29.80 -21.54
N ASP A 570 -15.34 29.93 -21.42
CA ASP A 570 -14.65 31.13 -20.94
C ASP A 570 -14.19 32.07 -22.09
N GLY A 571 -14.51 31.73 -23.34
CA GLY A 571 -14.25 32.55 -24.53
C GLY A 571 -15.54 33.21 -25.02
N ASP A 572 -15.49 34.53 -25.13
CA ASP A 572 -16.57 35.48 -25.43
C ASP A 572 -17.57 35.04 -26.53
N ALA A 573 -18.85 35.36 -26.27
CA ALA A 573 -20.01 34.92 -27.03
C ALA A 573 -20.26 35.82 -28.25
N THR A 574 -20.21 35.25 -29.46
CA THR A 574 -20.90 35.81 -30.64
C THR A 574 -21.67 34.73 -31.42
N ALA A 575 -22.83 35.14 -31.94
CA ALA A 575 -24.01 34.34 -32.29
C ALA A 575 -23.85 33.37 -33.49
N PRO A 576 -24.78 32.40 -33.68
CA PRO A 576 -24.53 31.16 -34.41
C PRO A 576 -24.72 31.29 -35.93
N LYS A 577 -23.86 30.59 -36.70
CA LYS A 577 -24.18 30.15 -38.07
C LYS A 577 -24.55 28.66 -38.04
N THR A 578 -25.52 28.31 -38.88
CA THR A 578 -26.15 27.00 -39.09
C THR A 578 -25.20 25.80 -39.00
N PRO A 579 -25.60 24.68 -38.35
CA PRO A 579 -24.70 23.56 -38.14
C PRO A 579 -24.53 22.76 -39.44
N SER A 580 -23.36 22.86 -40.07
CA SER A 580 -22.88 21.78 -40.93
C SER A 580 -22.42 20.61 -40.06
N LEU A 581 -22.72 19.38 -40.47
CA LEU A 581 -22.31 18.15 -39.81
C LEU A 581 -20.80 18.17 -39.47
N ASP A 582 -20.42 17.93 -38.20
CA ASP A 582 -19.02 17.91 -37.77
C ASP A 582 -18.20 16.84 -38.53
N LYS A 583 -16.94 17.16 -38.84
CA LYS A 583 -16.03 16.28 -39.61
C LYS A 583 -15.87 14.91 -38.96
N SER A 584 -15.90 14.83 -37.63
CA SER A 584 -15.81 13.58 -36.88
C SER A 584 -16.99 12.64 -37.16
N THR A 585 -18.19 13.19 -37.29
CA THR A 585 -19.43 12.45 -37.54
C THR A 585 -19.50 11.97 -39.00
N SER A 586 -18.98 12.76 -39.95
CA SER A 586 -18.87 12.36 -41.36
C SER A 586 -17.87 11.21 -41.59
N HIS A 587 -16.79 11.16 -40.80
CA HIS A 587 -15.82 10.07 -40.83
C HIS A 587 -16.39 8.77 -40.25
N LEU A 588 -17.16 8.87 -39.16
CA LEU A 588 -17.85 7.73 -38.55
C LEU A 588 -18.90 7.12 -39.48
N LEU A 589 -19.69 7.92 -40.21
CA LEU A 589 -20.69 7.43 -41.16
C LEU A 589 -20.08 6.77 -42.41
N ARG A 590 -18.91 7.27 -42.88
CA ARG A 590 -18.14 6.65 -43.97
C ARG A 590 -17.54 5.30 -43.61
N LEU A 591 -17.24 5.05 -42.34
CA LEU A 591 -16.68 3.78 -41.86
C LEU A 591 -17.72 2.64 -41.77
N ILE A 592 -19.02 2.97 -41.86
CA ILE A 592 -20.13 2.01 -41.74
C ILE A 592 -21.05 1.99 -42.97
N SER A 593 -20.68 2.65 -44.07
CA SER A 593 -21.41 2.68 -45.35
C SER A 593 -22.89 3.07 -45.24
N VAL A 594 -23.20 4.05 -44.39
CA VAL A 594 -24.57 4.58 -44.24
C VAL A 594 -24.69 5.88 -45.02
N ASP A 595 -25.59 5.93 -46.00
CA ASP A 595 -25.79 7.11 -46.86
C ASP A 595 -26.40 8.28 -46.09
N GLY A 596 -25.85 9.48 -46.32
CA GLY A 596 -25.90 10.65 -45.45
C GLY A 596 -27.23 11.41 -45.34
N ASN A 597 -28.38 10.74 -45.41
CA ASN A 597 -29.69 11.39 -45.32
C ASN A 597 -30.59 10.82 -44.22
N LEU A 598 -30.05 10.67 -43.00
CA LEU A 598 -30.80 10.25 -41.82
C LEU A 598 -31.39 11.47 -41.09
N LYS A 599 -32.72 11.54 -41.00
CA LYS A 599 -33.44 12.44 -40.09
C LYS A 599 -33.81 11.69 -38.81
N GLY A 600 -33.16 12.00 -37.68
CA GLY A 600 -33.50 11.44 -36.38
C GLY A 600 -32.36 11.59 -35.35
N TYR A 601 -32.68 11.46 -34.06
CA TYR A 601 -31.67 11.43 -33.00
C TYR A 601 -30.87 10.11 -33.08
N ILE A 602 -29.55 10.23 -32.99
CA ILE A 602 -28.60 9.11 -32.96
C ILE A 602 -28.13 8.93 -31.53
N ARG A 603 -28.28 7.72 -30.97
CA ARG A 603 -27.70 7.36 -29.66
C ARG A 603 -26.86 6.10 -29.77
N SER A 604 -25.76 6.08 -29.01
CA SER A 604 -24.89 4.92 -28.87
C SER A 604 -25.16 4.16 -27.57
N ASN A 605 -24.91 2.85 -27.58
CA ASN A 605 -25.12 1.93 -26.44
C ASN A 605 -26.56 1.85 -25.89
N CYS A 606 -27.57 1.55 -26.70
CA CYS A 606 -28.86 1.09 -26.16
C CYS A 606 -28.96 -0.43 -26.28
N LEU A 607 -29.15 -1.12 -25.15
CA LEU A 607 -29.46 -2.55 -25.08
C LEU A 607 -30.98 -2.74 -24.98
N PRO A 608 -31.55 -3.86 -25.48
CA PRO A 608 -32.97 -4.13 -25.34
C PRO A 608 -33.31 -4.36 -23.86
N ILE A 609 -34.37 -3.70 -23.36
CA ILE A 609 -34.89 -3.98 -22.01
C ILE A 609 -35.76 -5.23 -22.11
N ASN A 610 -35.42 -6.28 -21.36
CA ASN A 610 -36.14 -7.55 -21.41
C ASN A 610 -37.38 -7.50 -20.50
N VAL A 611 -38.57 -7.82 -21.05
CA VAL A 611 -39.88 -7.61 -20.40
C VAL A 611 -40.07 -8.41 -19.10
N LEU A 612 -39.33 -9.51 -18.92
CA LEU A 612 -39.35 -10.31 -17.68
C LEU A 612 -38.69 -9.63 -16.47
N ALA A 613 -37.98 -8.50 -16.63
CA ALA A 613 -37.33 -7.78 -15.54
C ALA A 613 -38.12 -6.57 -15.00
N LEU A 614 -39.27 -6.24 -15.59
CA LEU A 614 -40.06 -5.06 -15.21
C LEU A 614 -40.88 -5.24 -13.92
N GLY A 615 -41.08 -6.48 -13.45
CA GLY A 615 -41.76 -6.76 -12.19
C GLY A 615 -40.90 -6.58 -10.93
N LEU A 616 -39.61 -6.27 -11.06
CA LEU A 616 -38.66 -6.18 -9.93
C LEU A 616 -37.89 -4.85 -9.86
N GLY A 617 -38.40 -3.77 -10.46
CA GLY A 617 -37.82 -2.44 -10.29
C GLY A 617 -36.42 -2.26 -10.91
N ALA A 618 -36.27 -2.62 -12.20
CA ALA A 618 -35.04 -2.39 -12.93
C ALA A 618 -34.81 -0.87 -13.19
N SER A 619 -33.81 -0.27 -12.54
CA SER A 619 -33.33 1.07 -12.85
C SER A 619 -32.17 1.02 -13.84
N CYS A 620 -32.22 1.84 -14.89
CA CYS A 620 -31.13 2.01 -15.85
C CYS A 620 -30.35 3.29 -15.48
N LEU A 621 -29.03 3.21 -15.39
CA LEU A 621 -28.14 4.37 -15.15
C LEU A 621 -28.12 5.37 -16.33
N SER A 622 -28.72 5.01 -17.47
CA SER A 622 -28.85 5.86 -18.67
C SER A 622 -30.31 6.14 -19.01
N GLN A 623 -30.55 7.23 -19.75
CA GLN A 623 -31.89 7.65 -20.17
C GLN A 623 -32.58 6.57 -21.03
N GLN A 624 -33.77 6.12 -20.61
CA GLN A 624 -34.61 5.19 -21.36
C GLN A 624 -35.12 5.84 -22.66
N VAL A 625 -35.14 5.07 -23.75
CA VAL A 625 -35.55 5.54 -25.08
C VAL A 625 -36.34 4.44 -25.79
N CYS A 626 -37.30 4.84 -26.64
CA CYS A 626 -37.93 3.99 -27.65
C CYS A 626 -37.25 4.28 -28.98
N CYS A 627 -36.93 3.25 -29.78
CA CYS A 627 -36.37 3.42 -31.12
C CYS A 627 -37.30 2.73 -32.12
N GLN A 628 -37.69 3.44 -33.18
CA GLN A 628 -38.56 2.90 -34.24
C GLN A 628 -37.79 2.73 -35.56
N ASP A 629 -37.74 1.48 -36.04
CA ASP A 629 -37.59 1.06 -37.45
C ASP A 629 -36.57 1.77 -38.34
N ASN A 630 -35.39 2.17 -37.86
CA ASN A 630 -34.25 2.42 -38.76
C ASN A 630 -32.92 2.16 -38.05
N TYR A 631 -32.34 0.98 -38.30
CA TYR A 631 -31.00 0.52 -37.87
C TYR A 631 -30.79 0.31 -36.35
N TYR A 632 -30.73 -0.97 -35.95
CA TYR A 632 -30.42 -1.41 -34.58
C TYR A 632 -29.25 -2.40 -34.60
N ASN A 633 -28.09 -2.01 -34.07
CA ASN A 633 -26.92 -2.91 -33.96
C ASN A 633 -26.23 -2.83 -32.59
N GLY A 634 -26.94 -2.38 -31.56
CA GLY A 634 -26.46 -2.28 -30.17
C GLY A 634 -25.41 -1.19 -29.92
N LEU A 635 -24.63 -0.80 -30.93
CA LEU A 635 -23.58 0.22 -30.84
C LEU A 635 -24.09 1.61 -31.24
N ILE A 636 -24.90 1.71 -32.29
CA ILE A 636 -25.53 2.94 -32.79
C ILE A 636 -26.97 2.60 -33.17
N ASN A 637 -27.93 3.28 -32.54
CA ASN A 637 -29.35 3.15 -32.84
C ASN A 637 -29.87 4.52 -33.32
N VAL A 638 -30.60 4.51 -34.44
CA VAL A 638 -31.13 5.71 -35.08
C VAL A 638 -32.66 5.74 -34.92
N GLY A 639 -33.25 6.93 -34.81
CA GLY A 639 -34.70 7.07 -34.62
C GLY A 639 -35.17 6.88 -33.17
N CYS A 640 -34.29 7.11 -32.20
CA CYS A 640 -34.59 6.93 -30.78
C CYS A 640 -35.14 8.21 -30.14
N PHE A 641 -36.25 8.11 -29.40
CA PHE A 641 -36.83 9.20 -28.61
C PHE A 641 -36.92 8.82 -27.12
N PRO A 642 -36.66 9.76 -26.19
CA PRO A 642 -36.70 9.48 -24.75
C PRO A 642 -38.10 9.14 -24.27
N ILE A 643 -38.20 8.15 -23.37
CA ILE A 643 -39.43 7.81 -22.65
C ILE A 643 -39.22 8.21 -21.19
N ASN A 644 -40.23 8.85 -20.59
CA ASN A 644 -40.24 9.10 -19.16
C ASN A 644 -41.18 8.09 -18.50
N VAL A 645 -40.65 7.13 -17.76
CA VAL A 645 -41.44 6.13 -17.03
C VAL A 645 -41.38 6.48 -15.54
N SER A 646 -42.22 7.42 -15.12
CA SER A 646 -42.62 7.59 -13.73
C SER A 646 -44.14 7.45 -13.67
N LEU A 647 -44.58 6.24 -13.35
CA LEU A 647 -45.91 5.88 -12.87
C LEU A 647 -45.73 4.74 -11.86
#